data_AF-A0A932ND62-F1
#
_entry.id   AF-A0A932ND62-F1
#
_cell.length_a   1.000
_cell.length_b   1.000
_cell.length_c   1.000
_cell.angle_alpha   90.00
_cell.angle_beta   90.00
_cell.angle_gamma   90.00
#
_symmetry.space_group_name_H-M   'P 1'
#
loop_
_entity.id
_entity.type
_entity.pdbx_description
1 polymer ?
#
loop_
_entity_poly.entity_id
_entity_poly.type
_entity_poly.pdbx_seq_one_letter_code
_entity_poly.pdbx_strand_id
1 'polypeptide(L)'
;MTVLPGSPRRSFKWEWVAFGAILLLGVALRFYKLGDLPRGIYHDEAYYGLDAVSVIEGARPIFFPANNGREPLYIYLLSLSVGAFGRTSFGLRFASAVIGTLILPVTYLLGRALFNRRVGLLAMAICAITFWPVALSRVSFRAGALPLFLGLAIALGWLGLSRRNLLLAILGGVVYGLAFNTYTAARVTPLAFGAIAVVAFLTQRRKDAKAQSFVNTQTSNPPTTPDSNPGLALPGKRPGKTTANLQKDVSQRIRNVAPIPSSPTEQISFHWREALAFVLSALLVVAPLGVYALTHPEQVFAREGQVSIFETESGNPVLILLKHVWLALGMFGWHGDSIARHNLPGRPVFDLWTFAFFIAGLVIVFIRAWRADTRVCPYRFVLVWLAATILPTILAEDTPHFLRAIGLLPVLWLIPAVGFETLLDLTGLKRPVRSGAVALLLLASTFSTARDYFLDYANDPITNYSFESAATDLAAHINSRPEFSNRIDNRLWDNFAALHFLIPDREGSDSENRVQLAVWPYEADEVRAAVAALPANSLISIRRGELARGDLETTPYSLYTLFTAEPAQSESPAVAFGEAIELRSWEVNEINGNAQIRLRWALAGSPVTADYHVYVHVLTGGEISAQADGEPLGGLYHFSWLRPGDVLNDEYILPKGEQVVVGLYAPDGTALGEALELK
;
A
#
# COMPACT_ATOMS: atom_id res chain seq x y z
N MET A 1 -30.63 31.67 -36.57
CA MET A 1 -30.28 30.29 -36.96
C MET A 1 -29.15 30.37 -37.97
N THR A 2 -27.92 30.10 -37.54
CA THR A 2 -26.76 30.00 -38.44
C THR A 2 -25.82 28.98 -37.80
N VAL A 3 -25.93 27.74 -38.29
CA VAL A 3 -25.17 26.58 -37.84
C VAL A 3 -23.76 26.69 -38.43
N LEU A 4 -22.75 26.82 -37.57
CA LEU A 4 -21.35 26.69 -37.97
C LEU A 4 -21.05 25.21 -38.32
N PRO A 5 -20.28 24.93 -39.38
CA PRO A 5 -20.02 23.58 -39.86
C PRO A 5 -19.11 22.78 -38.93
N GLY A 6 -19.35 21.47 -38.93
CA GLY A 6 -18.88 20.53 -37.92
C GLY A 6 -17.37 20.38 -37.77
N SER A 7 -16.93 20.36 -36.52
CA SER A 7 -15.66 19.74 -36.13
C SER A 7 -15.80 18.21 -36.18
N PRO A 8 -14.74 17.46 -36.57
CA PRO A 8 -14.86 16.04 -36.83
C PRO A 8 -15.10 15.24 -35.55
N ARG A 9 -16.20 14.48 -35.52
CA ARG A 9 -16.60 13.47 -34.51
C ARG A 9 -15.57 12.34 -34.25
N ARG A 10 -14.34 12.42 -34.79
CA ARG A 10 -13.29 11.39 -34.70
C ARG A 10 -12.55 11.37 -33.35
N SER A 11 -12.63 12.41 -32.52
CA SER A 11 -11.88 12.48 -31.25
C SER A 11 -12.45 11.62 -30.12
N PHE A 12 -13.71 11.16 -30.22
CA PHE A 12 -14.39 10.47 -29.12
C PHE A 12 -13.95 9.01 -28.95
N LYS A 13 -13.64 8.28 -30.03
CA LYS A 13 -13.38 6.83 -29.95
C LYS A 13 -12.03 6.48 -29.30
N TRP A 14 -10.94 7.18 -29.63
CA TRP A 14 -9.61 6.84 -29.12
C TRP A 14 -9.43 7.16 -27.62
N GLU A 15 -10.11 8.20 -27.13
CA GLU A 15 -10.07 8.62 -25.73
C GLU A 15 -10.62 7.52 -24.83
N TRP A 16 -11.78 6.95 -25.18
CA TRP A 16 -12.37 5.83 -24.45
C TRP A 16 -11.56 4.54 -24.57
N VAL A 17 -10.91 4.29 -25.71
CA VAL A 17 -10.00 3.15 -25.86
C VAL A 17 -8.78 3.31 -24.94
N ALA A 18 -8.16 4.49 -24.90
CA ALA A 18 -7.03 4.77 -24.01
C ALA A 18 -7.44 4.68 -22.54
N PHE A 19 -8.57 5.30 -22.18
CA PHE A 19 -9.15 5.21 -20.84
C PHE A 19 -9.40 3.76 -20.42
N GLY A 20 -10.04 2.97 -21.29
CA GLY A 20 -10.31 1.55 -21.04
C GLY A 20 -9.03 0.73 -20.89
N ALA A 21 -8.03 0.96 -21.74
CA ALA A 21 -6.74 0.27 -21.65
C ALA A 21 -5.98 0.60 -20.34
N ILE A 22 -5.96 1.88 -19.95
CA ILE A 22 -5.33 2.31 -18.69
C ILE A 22 -6.09 1.73 -17.49
N LEU A 23 -7.42 1.70 -17.55
CA LEU A 23 -8.25 1.12 -16.48
C LEU A 23 -7.99 -0.38 -16.34
N LEU A 24 -7.96 -1.12 -17.45
CA LEU A 24 -7.66 -2.56 -17.47
C LEU A 24 -6.26 -2.86 -16.92
N LEU A 25 -5.25 -2.07 -17.31
CA LEU A 25 -3.90 -2.19 -16.75
C LEU A 25 -3.91 -1.90 -15.23
N GLY A 26 -4.60 -0.85 -14.81
CA GLY A 26 -4.75 -0.49 -13.41
C GLY A 26 -5.43 -1.58 -12.58
N VAL A 27 -6.47 -2.23 -13.13
CA VAL A 27 -7.14 -3.39 -12.55
C VAL A 27 -6.17 -4.57 -12.44
N ALA A 28 -5.45 -4.90 -13.50
CA ALA A 28 -4.51 -6.02 -13.50
C ALA A 28 -3.45 -5.88 -12.40
N LEU A 29 -2.84 -4.70 -12.27
CA LEU A 29 -1.85 -4.40 -11.22
C LEU A 29 -2.43 -4.49 -9.80
N ARG A 30 -3.72 -4.18 -9.62
CA ARG A 30 -4.36 -4.14 -8.29
C ARG A 30 -4.94 -5.49 -7.86
N PHE A 31 -5.39 -6.32 -8.80
CA PHE A 31 -6.09 -7.58 -8.47
C PHE A 31 -5.24 -8.85 -8.65
N TYR A 32 -4.14 -8.80 -9.41
CA TYR A 32 -3.29 -9.98 -9.60
C TYR A 32 -2.70 -10.45 -8.26
N LYS A 33 -2.96 -11.70 -7.86
CA LYS A 33 -2.52 -12.28 -6.56
C LYS A 33 -2.89 -11.43 -5.34
N LEU A 34 -4.08 -10.83 -5.33
CA LEU A 34 -4.50 -9.92 -4.25
C LEU A 34 -4.58 -10.61 -2.87
N GLY A 35 -4.97 -11.89 -2.84
CA GLY A 35 -5.02 -12.69 -1.61
C GLY A 35 -3.64 -13.15 -1.11
N ASP A 36 -2.65 -13.22 -2.01
CA ASP A 36 -1.34 -13.81 -1.71
C ASP A 36 -0.25 -12.76 -1.44
N LEU A 37 -0.39 -11.56 -2.03
CA LEU A 37 0.64 -10.50 -2.01
C LEU A 37 0.09 -9.13 -1.54
N PRO A 38 0.76 -8.45 -0.59
CA PRO A 38 1.96 -8.91 0.14
C PRO A 38 1.67 -10.11 1.04
N ARG A 39 2.69 -10.89 1.41
CA ARG A 39 2.48 -12.07 2.26
C ARG A 39 2.12 -11.64 3.66
N GLY A 40 1.11 -12.27 4.25
CA GLY A 40 0.63 -11.92 5.58
C GLY A 40 -0.43 -10.82 5.60
N ILE A 41 -0.86 -10.45 6.79
CA ILE A 41 -1.81 -9.36 7.07
C ILE A 41 -1.19 -8.53 8.20
N TYR A 42 -1.08 -7.23 7.99
CA TYR A 42 -0.56 -6.36 9.05
C TYR A 42 -1.57 -6.22 10.21
N HIS A 43 -1.06 -6.01 11.42
CA HIS A 43 -1.83 -5.75 12.63
C HIS A 43 -3.05 -4.83 12.41
N ASP A 44 -2.85 -3.66 11.78
CA ASP A 44 -3.94 -2.72 11.51
C ASP A 44 -4.99 -3.31 10.57
N GLU A 45 -4.59 -4.04 9.52
CA GLU A 45 -5.54 -4.69 8.60
C GLU A 45 -6.40 -5.72 9.35
N ALA A 46 -5.81 -6.48 10.27
CA ALA A 46 -6.52 -7.48 11.06
C ALA A 46 -7.56 -6.82 12.00
N TYR A 47 -7.20 -5.73 12.66
CA TYR A 47 -8.16 -4.95 13.46
C TYR A 47 -9.32 -4.41 12.62
N TYR A 48 -9.06 -3.96 11.39
CA TYR A 48 -10.13 -3.49 10.52
C TYR A 48 -11.05 -4.65 10.12
N GLY A 49 -10.48 -5.85 9.93
CA GLY A 49 -11.22 -7.08 9.72
C GLY A 49 -12.13 -7.44 10.90
N LEU A 50 -11.61 -7.38 12.13
CA LEU A 50 -12.39 -7.64 13.35
C LEU A 50 -13.51 -6.61 13.54
N ASP A 51 -13.22 -5.33 13.31
CA ASP A 51 -14.23 -4.27 13.31
C ASP A 51 -15.30 -4.53 12.23
N ALA A 52 -14.89 -4.98 11.03
CA ALA A 52 -15.81 -5.34 9.95
C ALA A 52 -16.70 -6.54 10.31
N VAL A 53 -16.17 -7.55 11.01
CA VAL A 53 -16.95 -8.69 11.54
C VAL A 53 -18.01 -8.20 12.54
N SER A 54 -17.64 -7.31 13.47
CA SER A 54 -18.62 -6.74 14.41
C SER A 54 -19.78 -6.03 13.69
N VAL A 55 -19.50 -5.35 12.57
CA VAL A 55 -20.54 -4.71 11.73
C VAL A 55 -21.43 -5.75 11.06
N ILE A 56 -20.87 -6.86 10.57
CA ILE A 56 -21.63 -7.98 10.00
C ILE A 56 -22.58 -8.56 11.07
N GLU A 57 -22.13 -8.66 12.31
CA GLU A 57 -22.91 -9.15 13.46
C GLU A 57 -23.95 -8.17 14.00
N GLY A 58 -24.00 -6.94 13.48
CA GLY A 58 -25.05 -5.97 13.78
C GLY A 58 -24.58 -4.69 14.45
N ALA A 59 -23.29 -4.55 14.77
CA ALA A 59 -22.76 -3.30 15.32
C ALA A 59 -22.91 -2.15 14.29
N ARG A 60 -23.30 -0.97 14.76
CA ARG A 60 -23.43 0.24 13.92
C ARG A 60 -22.70 1.45 14.54
N PRO A 61 -21.39 1.33 14.84
CA PRO A 61 -20.66 2.41 15.48
C PRO A 61 -20.46 3.60 14.53
N ILE A 62 -20.40 4.80 15.12
CA ILE A 62 -20.01 6.06 14.45
C ILE A 62 -18.49 6.25 14.50
N PHE A 63 -17.80 5.55 15.41
CA PHE A 63 -16.35 5.54 15.58
C PHE A 63 -15.91 4.22 16.22
N PHE A 64 -14.76 3.70 15.82
CA PHE A 64 -14.20 2.46 16.36
C PHE A 64 -13.01 2.78 17.26
N PRO A 65 -13.11 2.63 18.61
CA PRO A 65 -12.11 3.15 19.54
C PRO A 65 -10.87 2.27 19.75
N ALA A 66 -10.95 0.95 19.45
CA ALA A 66 -9.79 0.04 19.57
C ALA A 66 -8.61 0.50 18.69
N ASN A 67 -7.42 -0.10 18.82
CA ASN A 67 -6.23 0.18 17.98
C ASN A 67 -6.09 1.66 17.50
N ASN A 68 -6.05 2.59 18.46
CA ASN A 68 -5.83 4.03 18.25
C ASN A 68 -6.96 4.83 17.55
N GLY A 69 -8.18 4.31 17.48
CA GLY A 69 -9.33 5.05 16.95
C GLY A 69 -9.39 5.08 15.41
N ARG A 70 -10.57 4.79 14.84
CA ARG A 70 -10.79 4.75 13.37
C ARG A 70 -12.13 5.33 12.96
N GLU A 71 -12.10 6.08 11.85
CA GLU A 71 -13.30 6.58 11.20
C GLU A 71 -14.05 5.46 10.45
N PRO A 72 -15.39 5.55 10.39
CA PRO A 72 -16.22 4.38 10.13
C PRO A 72 -16.31 3.96 8.67
N LEU A 73 -16.20 4.88 7.70
CA LEU A 73 -16.64 4.64 6.33
C LEU A 73 -15.88 3.48 5.67
N TYR A 74 -14.57 3.40 5.89
CA TYR A 74 -13.77 2.33 5.33
C TYR A 74 -14.17 0.96 5.89
N ILE A 75 -14.47 0.88 7.19
CA ILE A 75 -14.88 -0.37 7.85
C ILE A 75 -16.22 -0.86 7.32
N TYR A 76 -17.17 0.03 7.05
CA TYR A 76 -18.44 -0.35 6.42
C TYR A 76 -18.26 -0.87 4.99
N LEU A 77 -17.30 -0.33 4.23
CA LEU A 77 -16.98 -0.87 2.90
C LEU A 77 -16.26 -2.22 3.02
N LEU A 78 -15.42 -2.37 4.03
CA LEU A 78 -14.71 -3.59 4.33
C LEU A 78 -15.65 -4.71 4.78
N SER A 79 -16.69 -4.42 5.57
CA SER A 79 -17.68 -5.41 6.01
C SER A 79 -18.47 -6.01 4.86
N LEU A 80 -18.77 -5.24 3.80
CA LEU A 80 -19.35 -5.78 2.57
C LEU A 80 -18.41 -6.78 1.88
N SER A 81 -17.11 -6.48 1.89
CA SER A 81 -16.08 -7.31 1.27
C SER A 81 -15.82 -8.61 2.06
N VAL A 82 -15.63 -8.49 3.38
CA VAL A 82 -15.46 -9.64 4.28
C VAL A 82 -16.73 -10.49 4.32
N GLY A 83 -17.92 -9.89 4.28
CA GLY A 83 -19.18 -10.62 4.19
C GLY A 83 -19.34 -11.40 2.88
N ALA A 84 -18.78 -10.91 1.77
CA ALA A 84 -18.86 -11.57 0.46
C ALA A 84 -17.79 -12.65 0.24
N PHE A 85 -16.57 -12.45 0.77
CA PHE A 85 -15.40 -13.31 0.50
C PHE A 85 -14.85 -14.03 1.73
N GLY A 86 -15.51 -13.89 2.87
CA GLY A 86 -15.10 -14.47 4.14
C GLY A 86 -13.92 -13.76 4.79
N ARG A 87 -13.51 -14.30 5.94
CA ARG A 87 -12.41 -13.79 6.77
C ARG A 87 -11.06 -14.25 6.19
N THR A 88 -10.68 -13.66 5.05
CA THR A 88 -9.47 -14.01 4.30
C THR A 88 -8.66 -12.76 3.94
N SER A 89 -7.37 -12.92 3.61
CA SER A 89 -6.52 -11.83 3.08
C SER A 89 -7.14 -11.19 1.83
N PHE A 90 -7.74 -12.00 0.95
CA PHE A 90 -8.46 -11.51 -0.22
C PHE A 90 -9.67 -10.66 0.18
N GLY A 91 -10.50 -11.14 1.12
CA GLY A 91 -11.66 -10.41 1.62
C GLY A 91 -11.30 -9.06 2.25
N LEU A 92 -10.16 -8.98 2.94
CA LEU A 92 -9.66 -7.72 3.50
C LEU A 92 -9.22 -6.71 2.44
N ARG A 93 -8.58 -7.18 1.37
CA ARG A 93 -7.92 -6.33 0.38
C ARG A 93 -8.78 -6.03 -0.84
N PHE A 94 -9.85 -6.77 -1.07
CA PHE A 94 -10.75 -6.53 -2.20
C PHE A 94 -11.37 -5.12 -2.14
N ALA A 95 -11.80 -4.66 -0.97
CA ALA A 95 -12.31 -3.30 -0.81
C ALA A 95 -11.27 -2.22 -1.17
N SER A 96 -10.01 -2.35 -0.72
CA SER A 96 -8.95 -1.40 -1.09
C SER A 96 -8.58 -1.47 -2.57
N ALA A 97 -8.60 -2.65 -3.19
CA ALA A 97 -8.34 -2.81 -4.63
C ALA A 97 -9.44 -2.14 -5.48
N VAL A 98 -10.70 -2.24 -5.08
CA VAL A 98 -11.83 -1.55 -5.73
C VAL A 98 -11.67 -0.04 -5.59
N ILE A 99 -11.46 0.47 -4.38
CA ILE A 99 -11.24 1.91 -4.10
C ILE A 99 -10.06 2.44 -4.91
N GLY A 100 -8.96 1.68 -4.88
CA GLY A 100 -7.73 1.94 -5.61
C GLY A 100 -7.88 1.89 -7.13
N THR A 101 -8.89 1.20 -7.65
CA THR A 101 -9.24 1.20 -9.07
C THR A 101 -10.13 2.39 -9.40
N LEU A 102 -11.09 2.73 -8.54
CA LEU A 102 -11.99 3.87 -8.70
C LEU A 102 -11.28 5.23 -8.63
N ILE A 103 -10.10 5.32 -8.01
CA ILE A 103 -9.29 6.56 -8.05
C ILE A 103 -8.83 6.90 -9.48
N LEU A 104 -8.66 5.92 -10.36
CA LEU A 104 -8.18 6.14 -11.73
C LEU A 104 -9.15 6.98 -12.57
N PRO A 105 -10.44 6.60 -12.70
CA PRO A 105 -11.41 7.44 -13.41
C PRO A 105 -11.62 8.79 -12.71
N VAL A 106 -11.50 8.86 -11.38
CA VAL A 106 -11.57 10.13 -10.63
C VAL A 106 -10.39 11.03 -10.93
N THR A 107 -9.19 10.49 -11.07
CA THR A 107 -7.98 11.24 -11.44
C THR A 107 -8.09 11.76 -12.87
N TYR A 108 -8.63 10.96 -13.80
CA TYR A 108 -8.96 11.43 -15.14
C TYR A 108 -9.99 12.59 -15.10
N LEU A 109 -11.08 12.43 -14.35
CA LEU A 109 -12.11 13.45 -14.21
C LEU A 109 -11.54 14.75 -13.64
N LEU A 110 -10.73 14.67 -12.59
CA LEU A 110 -10.10 15.81 -11.93
C LEU A 110 -9.13 16.53 -12.88
N GLY A 111 -8.23 15.79 -13.54
CA GLY A 111 -7.30 16.37 -14.51
C GLY A 111 -8.00 17.02 -15.70
N ARG A 112 -9.11 16.42 -16.16
CA ARG A 112 -9.98 17.00 -17.19
C ARG A 112 -10.72 18.25 -16.71
N ALA A 113 -11.14 18.29 -15.45
CA ALA A 113 -11.86 19.42 -14.87
C ALA A 113 -10.95 20.63 -14.64
N LEU A 114 -9.73 20.40 -14.14
CA LEU A 114 -8.75 21.46 -13.86
C LEU A 114 -8.01 21.94 -15.11
N PHE A 115 -7.71 21.02 -16.03
CA PHE A 115 -6.89 21.31 -17.20
C PHE A 115 -7.60 20.90 -18.50
N ASN A 116 -7.30 19.72 -19.00
CA ASN A 116 -7.82 19.22 -20.27
C ASN A 116 -7.81 17.68 -20.28
N ARG A 117 -8.37 17.10 -21.34
CA ARG A 117 -8.54 15.64 -21.48
C ARG A 117 -7.21 14.88 -21.53
N ARG A 118 -6.16 15.46 -22.13
CA ARG A 118 -4.85 14.80 -22.24
C ARG A 118 -4.16 14.74 -20.88
N VAL A 119 -4.19 15.84 -20.12
CA VAL A 119 -3.70 15.85 -18.72
C VAL A 119 -4.46 14.84 -17.89
N GLY A 120 -5.79 14.76 -18.03
CA GLY A 120 -6.60 13.73 -17.37
C GLY A 120 -6.14 12.30 -17.68
N LEU A 121 -5.95 11.96 -18.96
CA LEU A 121 -5.50 10.62 -19.36
C LEU A 121 -4.07 10.32 -18.89
N LEU A 122 -3.16 11.28 -19.01
CA LEU A 122 -1.77 11.12 -18.56
C LEU A 122 -1.69 10.96 -17.04
N ALA A 123 -2.44 11.77 -16.28
CA ALA A 123 -2.49 11.65 -14.83
C ALA A 123 -3.10 10.32 -14.39
N MET A 124 -4.16 9.86 -15.06
CA MET A 124 -4.74 8.54 -14.83
C MET A 124 -3.73 7.42 -15.13
N ALA A 125 -2.97 7.51 -16.23
CA ALA A 125 -1.93 6.53 -16.56
C ALA A 125 -0.82 6.50 -15.51
N ILE A 126 -0.31 7.67 -15.09
CA ILE A 126 0.73 7.78 -14.06
C ILE A 126 0.22 7.22 -12.73
N CYS A 127 -0.99 7.56 -12.30
CA CYS A 127 -1.61 7.02 -11.10
C CYS A 127 -1.82 5.49 -11.18
N ALA A 128 -2.18 4.97 -12.35
CA ALA A 128 -2.43 3.54 -12.55
C ALA A 128 -1.17 2.70 -12.32
N ILE A 129 0.00 3.22 -12.72
CA ILE A 129 1.26 2.47 -12.81
C ILE A 129 2.33 2.90 -11.81
N THR A 130 2.12 3.96 -11.01
CA THR A 130 3.08 4.34 -9.97
C THR A 130 2.99 3.35 -8.80
N PHE A 131 4.14 2.94 -8.24
CA PHE A 131 4.20 1.96 -7.15
C PHE A 131 3.33 2.32 -5.96
N TRP A 132 3.44 3.54 -5.43
CA TRP A 132 2.73 3.93 -4.21
C TRP A 132 1.20 3.72 -4.28
N PRO A 133 0.46 4.23 -5.29
CA PRO A 133 -0.96 3.94 -5.41
C PRO A 133 -1.25 2.46 -5.72
N VAL A 134 -0.36 1.72 -6.38
CA VAL A 134 -0.54 0.26 -6.58
C VAL A 134 -0.43 -0.47 -5.25
N ALA A 135 0.65 -0.25 -4.48
CA ALA A 135 0.90 -0.88 -3.20
C ALA A 135 -0.21 -0.55 -2.18
N LEU A 136 -0.59 0.74 -2.07
CA LEU A 136 -1.65 1.17 -1.17
C LEU A 136 -3.02 0.57 -1.52
N SER A 137 -3.29 0.31 -2.80
CA SER A 137 -4.54 -0.33 -3.24
C SER A 137 -4.58 -1.83 -2.93
N ARG A 138 -3.47 -2.41 -2.47
CA ARG A 138 -3.31 -3.85 -2.21
C ARG A 138 -3.10 -4.18 -0.73
N VAL A 139 -3.21 -3.16 0.11
CA VAL A 139 -3.18 -3.26 1.57
C VAL A 139 -4.49 -2.65 2.07
N SER A 140 -5.10 -3.26 3.09
CA SER A 140 -6.38 -2.84 3.65
C SER A 140 -6.22 -1.62 4.57
N PHE A 141 -5.70 -0.50 4.04
CA PHE A 141 -5.54 0.75 4.78
C PHE A 141 -6.66 1.74 4.48
N ARG A 142 -7.34 2.21 5.54
CA ARG A 142 -8.35 3.29 5.46
C ARG A 142 -7.81 4.56 4.79
N ALA A 143 -6.51 4.82 4.93
CA ALA A 143 -5.82 5.91 4.24
C ALA A 143 -5.97 5.85 2.72
N GLY A 144 -6.05 4.64 2.13
CA GLY A 144 -6.26 4.44 0.70
C GLY A 144 -7.61 4.94 0.17
N ALA A 145 -8.62 5.08 1.05
CA ALA A 145 -9.92 5.62 0.67
C ALA A 145 -9.90 7.14 0.50
N LEU A 146 -9.13 7.86 1.32
CA LEU A 146 -9.13 9.33 1.33
C LEU A 146 -8.87 9.95 -0.04
N PRO A 147 -7.85 9.52 -0.83
CA PRO A 147 -7.60 10.10 -2.16
C PRO A 147 -8.80 10.01 -3.11
N LEU A 148 -9.58 8.92 -3.05
CA LEU A 148 -10.75 8.72 -3.89
C LEU A 148 -11.83 9.77 -3.61
N PHE A 149 -12.24 9.86 -2.34
CA PHE A 149 -13.27 10.80 -1.93
C PHE A 149 -12.80 12.24 -2.10
N LEU A 150 -11.56 12.54 -1.75
CA LEU A 150 -11.02 13.88 -1.86
C LEU A 150 -10.86 14.32 -3.32
N GLY A 151 -10.33 13.47 -4.20
CA GLY A 151 -10.24 13.74 -5.63
C GLY A 151 -11.59 13.94 -6.29
N LEU A 152 -12.59 13.12 -5.93
CA LEU A 152 -13.95 13.24 -6.45
C LEU A 152 -14.62 14.52 -5.94
N ALA A 153 -14.47 14.85 -4.65
CA ALA A 153 -14.96 16.08 -4.06
C ALA A 153 -14.38 17.32 -4.75
N ILE A 154 -13.06 17.35 -4.99
CA ILE A 154 -12.40 18.46 -5.71
C ILE A 154 -12.92 18.54 -7.13
N ALA A 155 -13.05 17.42 -7.84
CA ALA A 155 -13.53 17.42 -9.22
C ALA A 155 -14.98 17.91 -9.33
N LEU A 156 -15.88 17.40 -8.51
CA LEU A 156 -17.30 17.79 -8.48
C LEU A 156 -17.47 19.23 -8.01
N GLY A 157 -16.77 19.63 -6.94
CA GLY A 157 -16.73 21.02 -6.47
C GLY A 157 -16.23 21.95 -7.56
N TRP A 158 -15.07 21.67 -8.16
CA TRP A 158 -14.53 22.51 -9.23
C TRP A 158 -15.52 22.67 -10.39
N LEU A 159 -16.16 21.57 -10.82
CA LEU A 159 -17.17 21.62 -11.88
C LEU A 159 -18.45 22.35 -11.47
N GLY A 160 -18.94 22.13 -10.25
CA GLY A 160 -20.14 22.79 -9.72
C GLY A 160 -19.96 24.29 -9.64
N LEU A 161 -18.80 24.73 -9.16
CA LEU A 161 -18.51 26.15 -9.01
C LEU A 161 -18.13 26.81 -10.35
N SER A 162 -17.41 26.10 -11.22
CA SER A 162 -17.02 26.62 -12.55
C SER A 162 -18.20 26.68 -13.53
N ARG A 163 -19.14 25.75 -13.43
CA ARG A 163 -20.30 25.64 -14.34
C ARG A 163 -21.60 26.19 -13.75
N ARG A 164 -21.55 26.77 -12.54
CA ARG A 164 -22.73 27.24 -11.79
C ARG A 164 -23.79 26.15 -11.63
N ASN A 165 -23.35 24.94 -11.35
CA ASN A 165 -24.21 23.79 -11.16
C ASN A 165 -24.30 23.47 -9.66
N LEU A 166 -25.43 23.84 -9.07
CA LEU A 166 -25.71 23.68 -7.64
C LEU A 166 -25.67 22.20 -7.21
N LEU A 167 -26.22 21.30 -8.03
CA LEU A 167 -26.22 19.86 -7.73
C LEU A 167 -24.79 19.32 -7.64
N LEU A 168 -23.92 19.66 -8.59
CA LEU A 168 -22.51 19.23 -8.54
C LEU A 168 -21.77 19.82 -7.34
N ALA A 169 -22.10 21.05 -6.93
CA ALA A 169 -21.54 21.64 -5.72
C ALA A 169 -22.01 20.92 -4.44
N ILE A 170 -23.29 20.59 -4.34
CA ILE A 170 -23.86 19.81 -3.22
C ILE A 170 -23.23 18.41 -3.19
N LEU A 171 -23.18 17.71 -4.32
CA LEU A 171 -22.56 16.38 -4.40
C LEU A 171 -21.07 16.43 -4.05
N GLY A 172 -20.35 17.47 -4.50
CA GLY A 172 -18.96 17.70 -4.10
C GLY A 172 -18.81 17.88 -2.60
N GLY A 173 -19.70 18.65 -1.96
CA GLY A 173 -19.70 18.87 -0.52
C GLY A 173 -20.05 17.61 0.28
N VAL A 174 -21.06 16.84 -0.15
CA VAL A 174 -21.40 15.54 0.44
C VAL A 174 -20.20 14.59 0.41
N VAL A 175 -19.57 14.44 -0.76
CA VAL A 175 -18.39 13.58 -0.92
C VAL A 175 -17.21 14.08 -0.09
N TYR A 176 -17.03 15.40 0.01
CA TYR A 176 -16.01 15.99 0.88
C TYR A 176 -16.27 15.67 2.36
N GLY A 177 -17.52 15.75 2.81
CA GLY A 177 -17.87 15.37 4.18
C GLY A 177 -17.66 13.87 4.45
N LEU A 178 -17.93 13.00 3.47
CA LEU A 178 -17.60 11.58 3.55
C LEU A 178 -16.09 11.33 3.68
N ALA A 179 -15.23 12.19 3.09
CA ALA A 179 -13.78 12.06 3.21
C ALA A 179 -13.30 12.13 4.67
N PHE A 180 -13.97 12.90 5.55
CA PHE A 180 -13.67 12.93 6.99
C PHE A 180 -13.99 11.62 7.70
N ASN A 181 -14.85 10.78 7.13
CA ASN A 181 -15.16 9.47 7.66
C ASN A 181 -14.19 8.38 7.16
N THR A 182 -13.14 8.74 6.40
CA THR A 182 -12.15 7.79 5.87
C THR A 182 -10.83 7.78 6.64
N TYR A 183 -10.17 8.93 6.76
CA TYR A 183 -8.82 9.01 7.32
C TYR A 183 -8.55 10.37 7.94
N THR A 184 -7.74 10.38 9.01
CA THR A 184 -7.45 11.57 9.82
C THR A 184 -6.84 12.72 9.01
N ALA A 185 -6.05 12.43 7.97
CA ALA A 185 -5.45 13.47 7.14
C ALA A 185 -6.47 14.38 6.43
N ALA A 186 -7.75 13.98 6.35
CA ALA A 186 -8.84 14.86 5.90
C ALA A 186 -8.93 16.16 6.73
N ARG A 187 -8.54 16.12 8.02
CA ARG A 187 -8.62 17.25 8.96
C ARG A 187 -7.74 18.44 8.56
N VAL A 188 -6.70 18.23 7.76
CA VAL A 188 -5.81 19.29 7.24
C VAL A 188 -6.39 19.99 6.00
N THR A 189 -7.31 19.33 5.29
CA THR A 189 -7.83 19.80 4.01
C THR A 189 -8.67 21.09 4.08
N PRO A 190 -9.41 21.42 5.17
CA PRO A 190 -10.01 22.74 5.34
C PRO A 190 -8.99 23.89 5.29
N LEU A 191 -7.78 23.69 5.83
CA LEU A 191 -6.71 24.69 5.77
C LEU A 191 -6.25 24.89 4.33
N ALA A 192 -6.13 23.81 3.55
CA ALA A 192 -5.81 23.90 2.12
C ALA A 192 -6.86 24.70 1.34
N PHE A 193 -8.15 24.38 1.53
CA PHE A 193 -9.23 25.14 0.89
C PHE A 193 -9.29 26.61 1.34
N GLY A 194 -9.05 26.88 2.62
CA GLY A 194 -8.96 28.23 3.16
C GLY A 194 -7.81 29.03 2.53
N ALA A 195 -6.61 28.44 2.44
CA ALA A 195 -5.46 29.06 1.78
C ALA A 195 -5.74 29.34 0.30
N ILE A 196 -6.40 28.42 -0.41
CA ILE A 196 -6.82 28.62 -1.81
C ILE A 196 -7.78 29.81 -1.92
N ALA A 197 -8.76 29.92 -1.02
CA ALA A 197 -9.71 31.03 -1.01
C ALA A 197 -9.03 32.38 -0.72
N VAL A 198 -8.07 32.41 0.21
CA VAL A 198 -7.28 33.61 0.51
C VAL A 198 -6.45 34.04 -0.70
N VAL A 199 -5.74 33.11 -1.35
CA VAL A 199 -4.95 33.40 -2.57
C VAL A 199 -5.85 33.93 -3.69
N ALA A 200 -7.03 33.34 -3.88
CA ALA A 200 -8.01 33.82 -4.85
C ALA A 200 -8.53 35.24 -4.51
N PHE A 201 -8.72 35.56 -3.23
CA PHE A 201 -9.15 36.89 -2.79
C PHE A 201 -8.08 37.96 -2.98
N LEU A 202 -6.82 37.67 -2.60
CA LEU A 202 -5.70 38.61 -2.73
C LEU A 202 -5.38 38.94 -4.20
N THR A 203 -5.50 37.95 -5.08
CA THR A 203 -5.27 38.14 -6.52
C THR A 203 -6.37 38.97 -7.17
N GLN A 204 -7.62 38.85 -6.70
CA GLN A 204 -8.74 39.71 -7.10
C GLN A 204 -8.48 41.18 -6.73
N ARG A 205 -8.12 41.47 -5.47
CA ARG A 205 -7.85 42.85 -5.02
C ARG A 205 -6.75 43.53 -5.82
N ARG A 206 -5.66 42.81 -6.14
CA ARG A 206 -4.57 43.34 -6.97
C ARG A 206 -5.06 43.71 -8.38
N LYS A 207 -5.99 42.94 -8.95
CA LYS A 207 -6.57 43.22 -10.26
C LYS A 207 -7.49 44.45 -10.20
N ASP A 208 -8.38 44.51 -9.21
CA ASP A 208 -9.29 45.63 -9.04
C ASP A 208 -8.53 46.95 -8.83
N ALA A 209 -7.44 46.91 -8.04
CA ALA A 209 -6.54 48.05 -7.85
C ALA A 209 -5.83 48.47 -9.16
N LYS A 210 -5.34 47.51 -9.98
CA LYS A 210 -4.75 47.81 -11.31
C LYS A 210 -5.77 48.39 -12.28
N ALA A 211 -7.01 47.90 -12.26
CA ALA A 211 -8.10 48.40 -13.09
C ALA A 211 -8.47 49.83 -12.70
N GLN A 212 -8.59 50.12 -11.40
CA GLN A 212 -8.82 51.47 -10.88
C GLN A 212 -7.66 52.42 -11.18
N SER A 213 -6.41 51.99 -11.05
CA SER A 213 -5.26 52.84 -11.40
C SER A 213 -5.28 53.19 -12.89
N PHE A 214 -5.58 52.22 -13.77
CA PHE A 214 -5.67 52.47 -15.21
C PHE A 214 -6.78 53.47 -15.57
N VAL A 215 -7.97 53.33 -14.96
CA VAL A 215 -9.08 54.29 -15.14
C VAL A 215 -8.69 55.68 -14.64
N ASN A 216 -8.07 55.78 -13.46
CA ASN A 216 -7.64 57.07 -12.89
C ASN A 216 -6.55 57.76 -13.73
N THR A 217 -5.69 56.98 -14.41
CA THR A 217 -4.64 57.54 -15.28
C THR A 217 -5.22 58.06 -16.60
N GLN A 218 -6.31 57.47 -17.09
CA GLN A 218 -7.03 57.93 -18.29
C GLN A 218 -7.93 59.13 -18.02
N THR A 219 -8.51 59.25 -16.82
CA THR A 219 -9.34 60.41 -16.45
C THR A 219 -8.51 61.64 -16.07
N SER A 220 -7.24 61.47 -15.65
CA SER A 220 -6.33 62.59 -15.34
C SER A 220 -5.66 63.22 -16.56
N ASN A 221 -5.68 62.56 -17.73
CA ASN A 221 -5.13 63.06 -18.99
C ASN A 221 -6.20 62.96 -20.10
N PRO A 222 -6.97 64.03 -20.39
CA PRO A 222 -7.90 64.01 -21.52
C PRO A 222 -7.12 63.86 -22.83
N PRO A 223 -7.66 63.18 -23.86
CA PRO A 223 -7.00 63.05 -25.14
C PRO A 223 -6.86 64.43 -25.78
N THR A 224 -5.62 64.89 -25.97
CA THR A 224 -5.33 66.00 -26.88
C THR A 224 -5.72 65.57 -28.29
N THR A 225 -6.54 66.40 -28.93
CA THR A 225 -6.96 66.25 -30.33
C THR A 225 -5.74 66.04 -31.23
N PRO A 226 -5.74 65.06 -32.15
CA PRO A 226 -4.65 64.94 -33.11
C PRO A 226 -4.77 66.05 -34.15
N ASP A 227 -3.77 66.93 -34.19
CA ASP A 227 -3.53 67.82 -35.31
C ASP A 227 -3.43 67.01 -36.60
N SER A 228 -4.27 67.36 -37.56
CA SER A 228 -4.23 66.87 -38.92
C SER A 228 -3.00 67.41 -39.63
N ASN A 229 -2.02 66.56 -39.94
CA ASN A 229 -0.99 66.88 -40.93
C ASN A 229 -0.60 65.61 -41.73
N PRO A 230 -0.98 65.47 -43.01
CA PRO A 230 -0.58 64.35 -43.84
C PRO A 230 0.74 64.68 -44.55
N GLY A 231 1.86 64.20 -44.00
CA GLY A 231 3.18 64.30 -44.59
C GLY A 231 3.65 62.96 -45.18
N LEU A 232 3.81 62.93 -46.50
CA LEU A 232 4.42 61.87 -47.31
C LEU A 232 5.74 61.32 -46.74
N ALA A 233 5.94 59.98 -46.81
CA ALA A 233 7.27 59.39 -46.92
C ALA A 233 7.26 58.07 -47.72
N LEU A 234 8.15 58.01 -48.70
CA LEU A 234 8.39 56.98 -49.72
C LEU A 234 9.06 55.69 -49.17
N PRO A 235 9.06 54.57 -49.93
CA PRO A 235 9.55 53.27 -49.47
C PRO A 235 11.06 53.13 -49.62
N GLY A 236 11.73 52.61 -48.59
CA GLY A 236 13.19 52.43 -48.60
C GLY A 236 13.70 51.29 -47.74
N LYS A 237 14.21 50.26 -48.42
CA LYS A 237 15.31 49.34 -48.06
C LYS A 237 15.07 48.32 -46.93
N ARG A 238 15.03 47.04 -47.35
CA ARG A 238 15.41 45.87 -46.55
C ARG A 238 16.92 45.89 -46.28
N PRO A 239 17.36 45.50 -45.07
CA PRO A 239 18.63 44.78 -44.96
C PRO A 239 18.51 43.47 -44.16
N GLY A 240 19.20 42.45 -44.68
CA GLY A 240 19.99 41.44 -43.97
C GLY A 240 19.36 40.68 -42.78
N LYS A 241 19.14 39.37 -42.97
CA LYS A 241 18.95 38.42 -41.87
C LYS A 241 20.27 38.25 -41.09
N THR A 242 20.41 38.91 -39.94
CA THR A 242 21.47 38.65 -38.95
C THR A 242 20.97 37.71 -37.84
N THR A 243 21.92 37.07 -37.16
CA THR A 243 21.77 36.15 -36.00
C THR A 243 20.83 36.65 -34.88
N ALA A 244 20.58 37.96 -34.79
CA ALA A 244 19.54 38.55 -33.94
C ALA A 244 18.12 38.06 -34.27
N ASN A 245 17.85 37.68 -35.52
CA ASN A 245 16.57 37.09 -35.91
C ASN A 245 16.43 35.64 -35.44
N LEU A 246 17.51 34.89 -35.22
CA LEU A 246 17.42 33.52 -34.68
C LEU A 246 17.19 33.54 -33.16
N GLN A 247 17.86 34.45 -32.43
CA GLN A 247 17.57 34.69 -31.02
C GLN A 247 16.18 35.30 -30.81
N LYS A 248 15.72 36.19 -31.71
CA LYS A 248 14.33 36.63 -31.71
C LYS A 248 13.40 35.48 -32.02
N ASP A 249 13.65 34.63 -33.01
CA ASP A 249 12.77 33.51 -33.37
C ASP A 249 12.72 32.42 -32.27
N VAL A 250 13.81 32.16 -31.55
CA VAL A 250 13.80 31.30 -30.34
C VAL A 250 13.10 31.99 -29.17
N SER A 251 13.40 33.27 -28.90
CA SER A 251 12.71 34.05 -27.84
C SER A 251 11.24 34.33 -28.16
N GLN A 252 10.86 34.30 -29.43
CA GLN A 252 9.51 34.51 -29.95
C GLN A 252 8.78 33.16 -30.05
N ARG A 253 9.47 32.03 -30.26
CA ARG A 253 8.94 30.68 -30.02
C ARG A 253 8.78 30.36 -28.53
N ILE A 254 9.66 30.85 -27.66
CA ILE A 254 9.52 30.77 -26.19
C ILE A 254 8.41 31.71 -25.69
N ARG A 255 8.23 32.89 -26.30
CA ARG A 255 7.08 33.77 -26.05
C ARG A 255 5.77 33.27 -26.67
N ASN A 256 5.86 32.54 -27.79
CA ASN A 256 4.75 31.88 -28.48
C ASN A 256 4.61 30.39 -28.09
N VAL A 257 5.05 30.01 -26.89
CA VAL A 257 4.60 28.75 -26.25
C VAL A 257 3.11 28.91 -25.98
N ALA A 258 2.33 28.72 -27.05
CA ALA A 258 0.91 28.97 -27.22
C ALA A 258 0.40 30.31 -26.63
N PRO A 259 -0.31 31.17 -27.39
CA PRO A 259 -1.24 32.06 -26.72
C PRO A 259 -2.10 31.20 -25.79
N ILE A 260 -2.43 31.72 -24.60
CA ILE A 260 -3.41 31.12 -23.69
C ILE A 260 -4.47 30.50 -24.59
N PRO A 261 -4.59 29.16 -24.69
CA PRO A 261 -5.79 28.63 -25.27
C PRO A 261 -6.85 29.28 -24.41
N SER A 262 -7.77 30.04 -25.02
CA SER A 262 -8.97 30.54 -24.39
C SER A 262 -9.77 29.32 -23.96
N SER A 263 -9.27 28.68 -22.91
CA SER A 263 -9.97 27.66 -22.19
C SER A 263 -11.15 28.40 -21.58
N PRO A 264 -12.28 27.71 -21.36
CA PRO A 264 -13.45 28.30 -20.74
C PRO A 264 -13.19 28.95 -19.35
N THR A 265 -11.96 28.87 -18.84
CA THR A 265 -11.52 29.42 -17.55
C THR A 265 -11.42 30.95 -17.50
N GLU A 266 -11.37 31.66 -18.63
CA GLU A 266 -11.31 33.14 -18.62
C GLU A 266 -12.57 33.82 -18.06
N GLN A 267 -13.68 33.08 -17.93
CA GLN A 267 -14.95 33.59 -17.38
C GLN A 267 -15.49 32.77 -16.20
N ILE A 268 -14.65 32.08 -15.42
CA ILE A 268 -15.11 31.46 -14.17
C ILE A 268 -15.29 32.53 -13.09
N SER A 269 -16.49 33.10 -13.02
CA SER A 269 -16.92 33.84 -11.84
C SER A 269 -17.47 32.88 -10.80
N PHE A 270 -16.76 32.78 -9.67
CA PHE A 270 -17.15 31.97 -8.53
C PHE A 270 -18.29 32.67 -7.79
N HIS A 271 -19.41 31.98 -7.64
CA HIS A 271 -20.59 32.51 -6.96
C HIS A 271 -20.66 31.94 -5.56
N TRP A 272 -21.02 32.80 -4.60
CA TRP A 272 -21.07 32.43 -3.18
C TRP A 272 -22.12 31.36 -2.90
N ARG A 273 -23.17 31.25 -3.73
CA ARG A 273 -24.26 30.30 -3.53
C ARG A 273 -23.81 28.84 -3.68
N GLU A 274 -23.11 28.50 -4.76
CA GLU A 274 -22.60 27.15 -4.99
C GLU A 274 -21.49 26.81 -3.99
N ALA A 275 -20.66 27.78 -3.61
CA ALA A 275 -19.66 27.62 -2.56
C ALA A 275 -20.29 27.35 -1.20
N LEU A 276 -21.32 28.11 -0.83
CA LEU A 276 -22.07 27.90 0.40
C LEU A 276 -22.76 26.54 0.39
N ALA A 277 -23.36 26.12 -0.72
CA ALA A 277 -23.98 24.81 -0.85
C ALA A 277 -22.98 23.66 -0.67
N PHE A 278 -21.77 23.78 -1.25
CA PHE A 278 -20.67 22.84 -1.02
C PHE A 278 -20.29 22.77 0.46
N VAL A 279 -20.10 23.91 1.12
CA VAL A 279 -19.70 23.95 2.54
C VAL A 279 -20.79 23.41 3.45
N LEU A 280 -22.05 23.84 3.29
CA LEU A 280 -23.16 23.40 4.12
C LEU A 280 -23.43 21.90 4.00
N SER A 281 -23.37 21.36 2.78
CA SER A 281 -23.54 19.91 2.57
C SER A 281 -22.38 19.10 3.14
N ALA A 282 -21.14 19.61 3.06
CA ALA A 282 -20.00 18.97 3.74
C ALA A 282 -20.17 18.97 5.26
N LEU A 283 -20.50 20.12 5.86
CA LEU A 283 -20.72 20.23 7.30
C LEU A 283 -21.85 19.31 7.79
N LEU A 284 -22.94 19.20 7.03
CA LEU A 284 -24.05 18.30 7.35
C LEU A 284 -23.61 16.84 7.44
N VAL A 285 -22.76 16.39 6.51
CA VAL A 285 -22.26 15.00 6.48
C VAL A 285 -21.20 14.75 7.55
N VAL A 286 -20.37 15.74 7.86
CA VAL A 286 -19.36 15.63 8.93
C VAL A 286 -19.99 15.69 10.32
N ALA A 287 -21.15 16.32 10.46
CA ALA A 287 -21.75 16.65 11.76
C ALA A 287 -21.83 15.47 12.75
N PRO A 288 -22.26 14.23 12.39
CA PRO A 288 -22.32 13.13 13.35
C PRO A 288 -20.95 12.79 13.96
N LEU A 289 -19.92 12.67 13.11
CA LEU A 289 -18.56 12.42 13.56
C LEU A 289 -18.00 13.62 14.34
N GLY A 290 -18.34 14.85 13.92
CA GLY A 290 -17.97 16.08 14.62
C GLY A 290 -18.55 16.16 16.04
N VAL A 291 -19.84 15.83 16.22
CA VAL A 291 -20.48 15.77 17.54
C VAL A 291 -19.85 14.68 18.41
N TYR A 292 -19.54 13.52 17.82
CA TYR A 292 -18.84 12.46 18.54
C TYR A 292 -17.44 12.92 19.01
N ALA A 293 -16.67 13.56 18.13
CA ALA A 293 -15.33 14.07 18.45
C ALA A 293 -15.34 15.15 19.54
N LEU A 294 -16.40 15.96 19.62
CA LEU A 294 -16.57 16.96 20.68
C LEU A 294 -16.96 16.35 22.03
N THR A 295 -17.62 15.20 22.03
CA THR A 295 -18.08 14.52 23.25
C THR A 295 -17.09 13.46 23.76
N HIS A 296 -16.22 12.94 22.89
CA HIS A 296 -15.20 11.92 23.19
C HIS A 296 -13.81 12.31 22.60
N PRO A 297 -13.27 13.50 22.94
CA PRO A 297 -12.03 13.98 22.36
C PRO A 297 -10.85 13.05 22.62
N GLU A 298 -10.81 12.38 23.77
CA GLU A 298 -9.78 11.42 24.14
C GLU A 298 -9.72 10.22 23.20
N GLN A 299 -10.85 9.78 22.62
CA GLN A 299 -10.88 8.65 21.69
C GLN A 299 -10.49 9.07 20.27
N VAL A 300 -10.84 10.30 19.86
CA VAL A 300 -10.66 10.78 18.48
C VAL A 300 -9.29 11.44 18.27
N PHE A 301 -8.70 12.01 19.32
CA PHE A 301 -7.45 12.77 19.26
C PHE A 301 -6.27 12.14 20.02
N ALA A 302 -6.44 10.97 20.66
CA ALA A 302 -5.39 10.28 21.43
C ALA A 302 -4.03 10.23 20.73
N ARG A 303 -4.00 10.03 19.41
CA ARG A 303 -2.77 9.79 18.64
C ARG A 303 -2.17 11.00 17.93
N GLU A 304 -2.89 12.11 17.80
CA GLU A 304 -2.42 13.27 17.01
C GLU A 304 -1.34 14.08 17.74
N GLY A 305 -1.27 13.98 19.08
CA GLY A 305 -0.27 14.68 19.89
C GLY A 305 1.10 13.99 19.97
N GLN A 306 1.19 12.66 19.79
CA GLN A 306 2.33 11.87 20.29
C GLN A 306 3.50 11.69 19.31
N VAL A 307 3.49 12.29 18.11
CA VAL A 307 4.48 11.98 17.05
C VAL A 307 5.00 13.23 16.30
N SER A 308 4.99 14.37 17.00
CA SER A 308 5.52 15.63 16.48
C SER A 308 7.05 15.64 16.54
N ILE A 309 7.70 16.16 15.49
CA ILE A 309 9.16 16.37 15.47
C ILE A 309 9.67 17.24 16.62
N PHE A 310 8.82 18.10 17.17
CA PHE A 310 9.18 19.00 18.27
C PHE A 310 9.20 18.30 19.63
N GLU A 311 8.63 17.09 19.73
CA GLU A 311 8.66 16.26 20.93
C GLU A 311 9.75 15.18 20.85
N THR A 312 10.08 14.73 19.64
CA THR A 312 10.90 13.53 19.40
C THR A 312 12.36 13.85 19.06
N GLU A 313 12.63 14.95 18.35
CA GLU A 313 14.00 15.35 18.02
C GLU A 313 14.53 16.46 18.96
N SER A 314 15.63 16.19 19.65
CA SER A 314 16.36 17.19 20.43
C SER A 314 17.34 17.98 19.54
N GLY A 315 17.25 19.31 19.50
CA GLY A 315 18.19 20.15 18.74
C GLY A 315 17.63 21.52 18.36
N ASN A 316 18.27 22.19 17.41
CA ASN A 316 17.78 23.47 16.87
C ASN A 316 16.53 23.23 16.00
N PRO A 317 15.34 23.77 16.36
CA PRO A 317 14.09 23.51 15.65
C PRO A 317 14.10 23.92 14.17
N VAL A 318 14.86 24.96 13.80
CA VAL A 318 14.95 25.43 12.41
C VAL A 318 15.76 24.45 11.56
N LEU A 319 16.87 23.94 12.09
CA LEU A 319 17.68 22.95 11.38
C LEU A 319 16.93 21.62 11.21
N ILE A 320 16.19 21.19 12.23
CA ILE A 320 15.32 20.02 12.17
C ILE A 320 14.26 20.24 11.07
N LEU A 321 13.55 21.36 11.08
CA LEU A 321 12.55 21.66 10.06
C LEU A 321 13.14 21.66 8.64
N LEU A 322 14.32 22.25 8.43
CA LEU A 322 14.98 22.26 7.12
C LEU A 322 15.39 20.85 6.65
N LYS A 323 15.90 20.01 7.55
CA LYS A 323 16.19 18.59 7.29
C LYS A 323 14.93 17.85 6.86
N HIS A 324 13.83 18.02 7.60
CA HIS A 324 12.56 17.36 7.30
C HIS A 324 11.93 17.85 6.01
N VAL A 325 12.02 19.14 5.69
CA VAL A 325 11.64 19.68 4.38
C VAL A 325 12.46 19.02 3.26
N TRP A 326 13.77 18.90 3.42
CA TRP A 326 14.64 18.24 2.45
C TRP A 326 14.26 16.77 2.22
N LEU A 327 14.03 16.03 3.31
CA LEU A 327 13.61 14.62 3.26
C LEU A 327 12.22 14.45 2.60
N ALA A 328 11.25 15.29 2.98
CA ALA A 328 9.92 15.30 2.39
C ALA A 328 9.92 15.64 0.90
N LEU A 329 10.77 16.58 0.46
CA LEU A 329 10.95 16.86 -0.97
C LEU A 329 11.68 15.73 -1.70
N GLY A 330 12.58 15.02 -1.00
CA GLY A 330 13.32 13.89 -1.56
C GLY A 330 12.51 12.66 -1.88
N MET A 331 11.35 12.53 -1.23
CA MET A 331 10.40 11.44 -1.48
C MET A 331 9.95 11.34 -2.93
N PHE A 332 9.95 12.46 -3.66
CA PHE A 332 9.50 12.47 -5.05
C PHE A 332 10.49 11.81 -6.02
N GLY A 333 11.80 11.74 -5.71
CA GLY A 333 12.78 11.33 -6.72
C GLY A 333 14.07 10.67 -6.26
N TRP A 334 14.45 10.73 -4.97
CA TRP A 334 15.72 10.13 -4.53
C TRP A 334 15.67 9.33 -3.22
N HIS A 335 14.72 9.60 -2.31
CA HIS A 335 14.59 8.83 -1.07
C HIS A 335 13.16 8.83 -0.56
N GLY A 336 12.44 7.72 -0.75
CA GLY A 336 11.06 7.55 -0.29
C GLY A 336 10.93 7.04 1.14
N ASP A 337 9.71 6.69 1.52
CA ASP A 337 9.38 6.15 2.85
C ASP A 337 10.13 4.82 3.06
N SER A 338 10.78 4.70 4.22
CA SER A 338 11.57 3.53 4.64
C SER A 338 10.72 2.44 5.29
N ILE A 339 9.47 2.77 5.66
CA ILE A 339 8.58 1.85 6.35
C ILE A 339 8.04 0.83 5.35
N ALA A 340 8.46 -0.43 5.52
CA ALA A 340 8.14 -1.53 4.61
C ALA A 340 6.62 -1.76 4.43
N ARG A 341 5.77 -1.41 5.42
CA ARG A 341 4.31 -1.53 5.28
C ARG A 341 3.68 -0.44 4.38
N HIS A 342 4.38 0.66 4.11
CA HIS A 342 3.88 1.75 3.26
C HIS A 342 4.48 1.74 1.85
N ASN A 343 5.70 1.24 1.73
CA ASN A 343 6.51 1.35 0.53
C ASN A 343 7.59 0.28 0.46
N LEU A 344 8.14 0.00 -0.73
CA LEU A 344 9.44 -0.68 -0.81
C LEU A 344 10.49 0.25 -0.16
N PRO A 345 11.18 -0.18 0.92
CA PRO A 345 11.97 0.73 1.74
C PRO A 345 12.92 1.64 0.93
N GLY A 346 12.74 2.96 1.08
CA GLY A 346 13.56 3.98 0.42
C GLY A 346 13.23 4.26 -1.05
N ARG A 347 12.33 3.50 -1.68
CA ARG A 347 11.94 3.70 -3.08
C ARG A 347 11.23 5.04 -3.25
N PRO A 348 11.71 5.97 -4.10
CA PRO A 348 11.00 7.23 -4.34
C PRO A 348 9.63 7.01 -4.98
N VAL A 349 8.75 8.01 -4.86
CA VAL A 349 7.40 7.99 -5.44
C VAL A 349 7.48 7.79 -6.95
N PHE A 350 8.33 8.55 -7.63
CA PHE A 350 8.48 8.49 -9.08
C PHE A 350 9.75 7.76 -9.49
N ASP A 351 9.66 6.99 -10.58
CA ASP A 351 10.83 6.57 -11.34
C ASP A 351 11.54 7.78 -11.97
N LEU A 352 12.75 7.55 -12.48
CA LEU A 352 13.64 8.60 -12.98
C LEU A 352 12.99 9.53 -14.02
N TRP A 353 12.28 8.99 -15.00
CA TRP A 353 11.69 9.81 -16.07
C TRP A 353 10.39 10.47 -15.64
N THR A 354 9.55 9.80 -14.84
CA THR A 354 8.35 10.41 -14.27
C THR A 354 8.75 11.55 -13.32
N PHE A 355 9.86 11.40 -12.59
CA PHE A 355 10.44 12.46 -11.77
C PHE A 355 10.93 13.65 -12.62
N ALA A 356 11.60 13.41 -13.75
CA ALA A 356 11.99 14.48 -14.66
C ALA A 356 10.77 15.28 -15.18
N PHE A 357 9.68 14.59 -15.53
CA PHE A 357 8.42 15.24 -15.90
C PHE A 357 7.74 15.94 -14.73
N PHE A 358 7.85 15.41 -13.51
CA PHE A 358 7.37 16.07 -12.30
C PHE A 358 8.09 17.40 -12.08
N ILE A 359 9.42 17.44 -12.18
CA ILE A 359 10.19 18.69 -12.04
C ILE A 359 9.83 19.69 -13.14
N ALA A 360 9.80 19.27 -14.40
CA ALA A 360 9.37 20.13 -15.50
C ALA A 360 7.94 20.66 -15.30
N GLY A 361 7.04 19.78 -14.88
CA GLY A 361 5.66 20.09 -14.55
C GLY A 361 5.55 21.11 -13.42
N LEU A 362 6.33 20.96 -12.35
CA LEU A 362 6.34 21.89 -11.22
C LEU A 362 6.77 23.29 -11.65
N VAL A 363 7.82 23.39 -12.48
CA VAL A 363 8.28 24.67 -13.07
C VAL A 363 7.18 25.30 -13.93
N ILE A 364 6.52 24.51 -14.80
CA ILE A 364 5.44 25.00 -15.66
C ILE A 364 4.24 25.46 -14.84
N VAL A 365 3.83 24.67 -13.84
CA VAL A 365 2.73 25.01 -12.94
C VAL A 365 3.05 26.31 -12.20
N PHE A 366 4.28 26.48 -11.69
CA PHE A 366 4.72 27.72 -11.05
C PHE A 366 4.65 28.92 -11.99
N ILE A 367 5.25 28.83 -13.18
CA ILE A 367 5.25 29.92 -14.16
C ILE A 367 3.81 30.31 -14.54
N ARG A 368 2.94 29.33 -14.78
CA ARG A 368 1.54 29.58 -15.16
C ARG A 368 0.71 30.13 -13.99
N ALA A 369 0.95 29.68 -12.76
CA ALA A 369 0.31 30.23 -11.57
C ALA A 369 0.71 31.70 -11.32
N TRP A 370 1.98 32.04 -11.57
CA TRP A 370 2.50 33.39 -11.44
C TRP A 370 1.94 34.35 -12.50
N ARG A 371 1.87 33.89 -13.75
CA ARG A 371 1.38 34.69 -14.89
C ARG A 371 -0.14 34.77 -15.01
N ALA A 372 -0.89 33.97 -14.25
CA ALA A 372 -2.34 33.94 -14.37
C ALA A 372 -3.00 35.24 -13.87
N ASP A 373 -3.78 35.91 -14.72
CA ASP A 373 -4.58 37.08 -14.35
C ASP A 373 -6.03 36.75 -13.95
N THR A 374 -6.35 35.45 -13.83
CA THR A 374 -7.67 34.96 -13.41
C THR A 374 -7.75 34.76 -11.89
N ARG A 375 -8.94 35.02 -11.33
CA ARG A 375 -9.27 34.78 -9.91
C ARG A 375 -9.18 33.30 -9.56
N VAL A 376 -9.67 32.45 -10.46
CA VAL A 376 -9.63 30.99 -10.32
C VAL A 376 -8.58 30.46 -11.29
N CYS A 377 -7.51 29.90 -10.74
CA CYS A 377 -6.39 29.38 -11.51
C CYS A 377 -6.07 27.95 -11.06
N PRO A 378 -6.23 26.94 -11.93
CA PRO A 378 -5.95 25.55 -11.57
C PRO A 378 -4.49 25.34 -11.16
N TYR A 379 -3.55 26.10 -11.73
CA TYR A 379 -2.14 26.04 -11.36
C TYR A 379 -1.89 26.53 -9.93
N ARG A 380 -2.56 27.61 -9.49
CA ARG A 380 -2.50 28.08 -8.10
C ARG A 380 -3.12 27.07 -7.14
N PHE A 381 -4.25 26.48 -7.53
CA PHE A 381 -4.90 25.42 -6.76
C PHE A 381 -3.91 24.28 -6.49
N VAL A 382 -3.24 23.76 -7.54
CA VAL A 382 -2.27 22.68 -7.41
C VAL A 382 -1.12 23.03 -6.45
N LEU A 383 -0.53 24.23 -6.56
CA LEU A 383 0.59 24.64 -5.70
C LEU A 383 0.19 24.81 -4.24
N VAL A 384 -0.94 25.49 -3.98
CA VAL A 384 -1.42 25.72 -2.61
C VAL A 384 -1.85 24.39 -1.98
N TRP A 385 -2.49 23.52 -2.76
CA TRP A 385 -2.83 22.18 -2.31
C TRP A 385 -1.60 21.37 -1.93
N LEU A 386 -0.58 21.33 -2.82
CA LEU A 386 0.68 20.64 -2.57
C LEU A 386 1.36 21.17 -1.31
N ALA A 387 1.47 22.49 -1.16
CA ALA A 387 2.12 23.13 -0.01
C ALA A 387 1.38 22.86 1.32
N ALA A 388 0.05 22.85 1.31
CA ALA A 388 -0.74 22.58 2.52
C ALA A 388 -0.71 21.09 2.90
N THR A 389 -0.78 20.18 1.92
CA THR A 389 -0.93 18.74 2.18
C THR A 389 0.39 17.98 2.33
N ILE A 390 1.54 18.61 2.02
CA ILE A 390 2.86 18.07 2.35
C ILE A 390 3.24 18.37 3.82
N LEU A 391 2.61 19.35 4.46
CA LEU A 391 2.95 19.77 5.82
C LEU A 391 2.91 18.61 6.85
N PRO A 392 1.90 17.72 6.88
CA PRO A 392 1.86 16.64 7.86
C PRO A 392 3.03 15.66 7.75
N THR A 393 3.57 15.45 6.54
CA THR A 393 4.79 14.64 6.38
C THR A 393 6.06 15.43 6.64
N ILE A 394 6.06 16.76 6.68
CA ILE A 394 7.25 17.55 7.09
C ILE A 394 7.35 17.59 8.62
N LEU A 395 6.22 17.51 9.32
CA LEU A 395 6.16 17.57 10.79
C LEU A 395 6.22 16.17 11.44
N ALA A 396 6.54 15.15 10.64
CA ALA A 396 6.56 13.75 11.01
C ALA A 396 7.94 13.33 11.52
N GLU A 397 8.03 12.58 12.62
CA GLU A 397 9.31 12.00 13.06
C GLU A 397 9.98 11.15 11.96
N ASP A 398 9.23 10.21 11.35
CA ASP A 398 9.71 9.32 10.28
C ASP A 398 9.66 9.94 8.86
N THR A 399 9.99 11.23 8.71
CA THR A 399 9.94 11.88 7.39
C THR A 399 10.97 11.28 6.42
N PRO A 400 10.59 10.92 5.17
CA PRO A 400 9.27 11.05 4.57
C PRO A 400 8.31 9.93 4.96
N HIS A 401 7.05 10.28 5.28
CA HIS A 401 6.03 9.33 5.72
C HIS A 401 4.82 9.36 4.76
N PHE A 402 4.64 8.31 3.98
CA PHE A 402 3.66 8.25 2.89
C PHE A 402 2.22 8.35 3.39
N LEU A 403 1.83 7.64 4.46
CA LEU A 403 0.46 7.79 5.00
C LEU A 403 0.15 9.20 5.53
N ARG A 404 1.15 9.95 6.02
CA ARG A 404 0.97 11.37 6.42
C ARG A 404 0.91 12.28 5.19
N ALA A 405 1.58 11.90 4.11
CA ALA A 405 1.57 12.59 2.83
C ALA A 405 0.35 12.24 1.92
N ILE A 406 -0.58 11.40 2.40
CA ILE A 406 -1.69 10.84 1.60
C ILE A 406 -2.59 11.90 0.95
N GLY A 407 -2.69 13.08 1.56
CA GLY A 407 -3.46 14.22 1.03
C GLY A 407 -2.94 14.77 -0.30
N LEU A 408 -1.70 14.43 -0.69
CA LEU A 408 -1.10 14.83 -1.96
C LEU A 408 -1.71 14.06 -3.15
N LEU A 409 -2.07 12.79 -2.95
CA LEU A 409 -2.37 11.83 -4.02
C LEU A 409 -3.45 12.31 -5.01
N PRO A 410 -4.55 12.99 -4.62
CA PRO A 410 -5.53 13.49 -5.59
C PRO A 410 -4.94 14.40 -6.66
N VAL A 411 -3.92 15.20 -6.31
CA VAL A 411 -3.38 16.26 -7.17
C VAL A 411 -1.99 15.90 -7.72
N LEU A 412 -1.25 15.04 -7.03
CA LEU A 412 0.16 14.75 -7.30
C LEU A 412 0.43 14.35 -8.76
N TRP A 413 -0.44 13.50 -9.34
CA TRP A 413 -0.30 12.99 -10.71
C TRP A 413 -0.51 14.04 -11.80
N LEU A 414 -1.17 15.15 -11.48
CA LEU A 414 -1.42 16.23 -12.42
C LEU A 414 -0.13 16.98 -12.79
N ILE A 415 0.81 17.07 -11.86
CA ILE A 415 2.07 17.80 -12.04
C ILE A 415 2.92 17.16 -13.16
N PRO A 416 3.32 15.87 -13.07
CA PRO A 416 4.08 15.24 -14.14
C PRO A 416 3.25 15.15 -15.43
N ALA A 417 1.92 15.00 -15.37
CA ALA A 417 1.07 15.01 -16.56
C ALA A 417 1.11 16.35 -17.32
N VAL A 418 1.11 17.50 -16.61
CA VAL A 418 1.27 18.83 -17.20
C VAL A 418 2.67 19.01 -17.79
N GLY A 419 3.70 18.53 -17.09
CA GLY A 419 5.08 18.53 -17.59
C GLY A 419 5.22 17.72 -18.87
N PHE A 420 4.67 16.50 -18.86
CA PHE A 420 4.65 15.58 -19.99
C PHE A 420 3.94 16.22 -21.19
N GLU A 421 2.70 16.70 -21.02
CA GLU A 421 1.94 17.31 -22.13
C GLU A 421 2.68 18.50 -22.72
N THR A 422 3.19 19.40 -21.88
CA THR A 422 3.81 20.64 -22.34
C THR A 422 5.13 20.34 -23.07
N LEU A 423 5.99 19.48 -22.53
CA LEU A 423 7.26 19.13 -23.18
C LEU A 423 7.04 18.38 -24.50
N LEU A 424 6.07 17.47 -24.55
CA LEU A 424 5.70 16.78 -25.78
C LEU A 424 5.30 17.74 -26.90
N ASP A 425 4.51 18.77 -26.58
CA ASP A 425 4.07 19.75 -27.57
C ASP A 425 5.25 20.64 -28.04
N LEU A 426 6.33 20.77 -27.27
CA LEU A 426 7.56 21.49 -27.66
C LEU A 426 8.47 20.70 -28.61
N THR A 427 8.42 19.36 -28.60
CA THR A 427 9.33 18.53 -29.42
C THR A 427 9.10 18.63 -30.93
N GLY A 428 7.92 19.09 -31.39
CA GLY A 428 7.55 19.12 -32.80
C GLY A 428 7.43 17.73 -33.46
N LEU A 429 7.48 16.64 -32.68
CA LEU A 429 7.41 15.27 -33.19
C LEU A 429 6.04 14.98 -33.84
N LYS A 430 6.07 14.19 -34.92
CA LYS A 430 4.84 13.68 -35.55
C LYS A 430 4.04 12.84 -34.54
N ARG A 431 2.71 12.93 -34.60
CA ARG A 431 1.78 12.24 -33.69
C ARG A 431 2.11 10.75 -33.44
N PRO A 432 2.39 9.88 -34.45
CA PRO A 432 2.68 8.47 -34.19
C PRO A 432 3.96 8.26 -33.38
N VAL A 433 5.03 9.01 -33.67
CA VAL A 433 6.31 8.94 -32.93
C VAL A 433 6.10 9.37 -31.50
N ARG A 434 5.35 10.47 -31.31
CA ARG A 434 4.99 10.99 -29.99
C ARG A 434 4.20 9.99 -29.16
N SER A 435 3.19 9.36 -29.77
CA SER A 435 2.39 8.32 -29.11
C SER A 435 3.21 7.07 -28.78
N GLY A 436 4.14 6.68 -29.65
CA GLY A 436 5.07 5.58 -29.39
C GLY A 436 6.01 5.87 -28.22
N ALA A 437 6.59 7.08 -28.16
CA ALA A 437 7.44 7.49 -27.04
C ALA A 437 6.68 7.53 -25.71
N VAL A 438 5.44 8.05 -25.70
CA VAL A 438 4.56 8.00 -24.52
C VAL A 438 4.31 6.57 -24.08
N ALA A 439 3.92 5.70 -25.01
CA ALA A 439 3.65 4.31 -24.70
C ALA A 439 4.89 3.60 -24.15
N LEU A 440 6.07 3.84 -24.72
CA LEU A 440 7.32 3.26 -24.24
C LEU A 440 7.67 3.68 -22.82
N LEU A 441 7.54 4.98 -22.49
CA LEU A 441 7.81 5.48 -21.14
C LEU A 441 6.81 4.92 -20.12
N LEU A 442 5.53 4.84 -20.47
CA LEU A 442 4.51 4.22 -19.61
C LEU A 442 4.76 2.71 -19.44
N LEU A 443 5.19 2.01 -20.48
CA LEU A 443 5.57 0.60 -20.39
C LEU A 443 6.81 0.40 -19.51
N ALA A 444 7.82 1.27 -19.62
CA ALA A 444 9.00 1.24 -18.76
C ALA A 444 8.62 1.47 -17.28
N SER A 445 7.77 2.45 -16.99
CA SER A 445 7.25 2.69 -15.63
C SER A 445 6.44 1.50 -15.11
N THR A 446 5.60 0.93 -15.97
CA THR A 446 4.79 -0.26 -15.62
C THR A 446 5.70 -1.43 -15.27
N PHE A 447 6.74 -1.67 -16.06
CA PHE A 447 7.71 -2.73 -15.81
C PHE A 447 8.48 -2.49 -14.50
N SER A 448 8.95 -1.27 -14.25
CA SER A 448 9.60 -0.92 -12.98
C SER A 448 8.69 -1.19 -11.80
N THR A 449 7.46 -0.67 -11.81
CA THR A 449 6.51 -0.94 -10.72
C THR A 449 6.17 -2.42 -10.57
N ALA A 450 5.98 -3.14 -11.67
CA ALA A 450 5.65 -4.56 -11.62
C ALA A 450 6.82 -5.38 -11.04
N ARG A 451 8.06 -5.09 -11.45
CA ARG A 451 9.26 -5.71 -10.87
C ARG A 451 9.38 -5.37 -9.38
N ASP A 452 9.35 -4.08 -9.05
CA ASP A 452 9.54 -3.61 -7.69
C ASP A 452 8.48 -4.17 -6.74
N TYR A 453 7.23 -4.29 -7.19
CA TYR A 453 6.13 -4.78 -6.35
C TYR A 453 6.02 -6.31 -6.32
N PHE A 454 5.96 -6.97 -7.48
CA PHE A 454 5.67 -8.41 -7.56
C PHE A 454 6.89 -9.30 -7.43
N LEU A 455 8.11 -8.74 -7.46
CA LEU A 455 9.35 -9.48 -7.24
C LEU A 455 10.08 -8.96 -5.99
N ASP A 456 10.50 -7.69 -5.99
CA ASP A 456 11.39 -7.19 -4.94
C ASP A 456 10.62 -7.04 -3.60
N TYR A 457 9.50 -6.33 -3.59
CA TYR A 457 8.66 -6.11 -2.40
C TYR A 457 7.97 -7.40 -1.92
N ALA A 458 7.47 -8.21 -2.85
CA ALA A 458 6.78 -9.47 -2.54
C ALA A 458 7.67 -10.54 -1.89
N ASN A 459 8.99 -10.50 -2.12
CA ASN A 459 9.93 -11.47 -1.58
C ASN A 459 10.89 -10.87 -0.55
N ASP A 460 10.74 -9.58 -0.20
CA ASP A 460 11.54 -8.93 0.82
C ASP A 460 11.18 -9.46 2.22
N PRO A 461 12.12 -10.05 2.98
CA PRO A 461 11.85 -10.58 4.31
C PRO A 461 11.36 -9.50 5.28
N ILE A 462 11.87 -8.26 5.18
CA ILE A 462 11.48 -7.16 6.07
C ILE A 462 9.99 -6.83 5.87
N THR A 463 9.55 -6.79 4.62
CA THR A 463 8.15 -6.64 4.26
C THR A 463 7.32 -7.80 4.83
N ASN A 464 7.75 -9.05 4.65
CA ASN A 464 7.03 -10.23 5.18
C ASN A 464 6.90 -10.24 6.71
N TYR A 465 7.93 -9.77 7.43
CA TYR A 465 7.88 -9.60 8.88
C TYR A 465 6.92 -8.48 9.28
N SER A 466 6.97 -7.36 8.56
CA SER A 466 6.09 -6.21 8.79
C SER A 466 4.60 -6.53 8.57
N PHE A 467 4.28 -7.52 7.73
CA PHE A 467 2.93 -8.02 7.50
C PHE A 467 2.60 -9.28 8.31
N GLU A 468 3.38 -9.61 9.35
CA GLU A 468 3.12 -10.76 10.24
C GLU A 468 2.85 -12.07 9.47
N SER A 469 3.60 -12.29 8.39
CA SER A 469 3.36 -13.42 7.48
C SER A 469 3.37 -14.78 8.16
N ALA A 470 4.18 -14.96 9.21
CA ALA A 470 4.21 -16.19 9.99
C ALA A 470 2.90 -16.50 10.73
N ALA A 471 2.21 -15.47 11.27
CA ALA A 471 0.90 -15.66 11.90
C ALA A 471 -0.18 -16.01 10.86
N THR A 472 -0.10 -15.39 9.68
CA THR A 472 -1.01 -15.72 8.56
C THR A 472 -0.76 -17.14 8.03
N ASP A 473 0.50 -17.59 7.97
CA ASP A 473 0.84 -18.98 7.60
C ASP A 473 0.27 -19.98 8.62
N LEU A 474 0.41 -19.71 9.92
CA LEU A 474 -0.19 -20.54 10.96
C LEU A 474 -1.71 -20.68 10.77
N ALA A 475 -2.41 -19.55 10.58
CA ALA A 475 -3.85 -19.56 10.36
C ALA A 475 -4.24 -20.28 9.06
N ALA A 476 -3.48 -20.10 7.97
CA ALA A 476 -3.71 -20.80 6.72
C ALA A 476 -3.54 -22.31 6.88
N HIS A 477 -2.51 -22.75 7.62
CA HIS A 477 -2.28 -24.16 7.91
C HIS A 477 -3.41 -24.77 8.73
N ILE A 478 -3.80 -24.12 9.82
CA ILE A 478 -4.92 -24.54 10.69
C ILE A 478 -6.21 -24.66 9.87
N ASN A 479 -6.56 -23.62 9.11
CA ASN A 479 -7.78 -23.61 8.30
C ASN A 479 -7.78 -24.63 7.16
N SER A 480 -6.61 -25.12 6.73
CA SER A 480 -6.49 -26.15 5.69
C SER A 480 -6.77 -27.57 6.19
N ARG A 481 -6.88 -27.76 7.51
CA ARG A 481 -7.04 -29.07 8.18
C ARG A 481 -8.26 -29.06 9.12
N PRO A 482 -9.48 -28.84 8.60
CA PRO A 482 -10.69 -28.73 9.43
C PRO A 482 -11.04 -30.01 10.22
N GLU A 483 -10.41 -31.14 9.89
CA GLU A 483 -10.55 -32.41 10.61
C GLU A 483 -9.79 -32.47 11.95
N PHE A 484 -8.97 -31.46 12.25
CA PHE A 484 -8.24 -31.34 13.52
C PHE A 484 -8.94 -30.35 14.46
N SER A 485 -8.92 -30.66 15.76
CA SER A 485 -9.21 -29.71 16.83
C SER A 485 -8.00 -28.82 17.06
N ASN A 486 -8.21 -27.52 17.14
CA ASN A 486 -7.14 -26.53 17.18
C ASN A 486 -6.90 -26.04 18.61
N ARG A 487 -5.63 -26.03 19.03
CA ARG A 487 -5.17 -25.48 20.30
C ARG A 487 -4.04 -24.51 20.01
N ILE A 488 -4.26 -23.24 20.34
CA ILE A 488 -3.28 -22.17 20.09
C ILE A 488 -2.89 -21.57 21.43
N ASP A 489 -1.59 -21.49 21.66
CA ASP A 489 -0.99 -20.86 22.84
C ASP A 489 -1.49 -19.42 23.04
N ASN A 490 -1.71 -19.03 24.30
CA ASN A 490 -2.24 -17.70 24.64
C ASN A 490 -1.32 -16.59 24.14
N ARG A 491 0.00 -16.76 24.20
CA ARG A 491 0.95 -15.74 23.73
C ARG A 491 0.84 -15.52 22.23
N LEU A 492 0.63 -16.57 21.46
CA LEU A 492 0.37 -16.45 20.02
C LEU A 492 -0.99 -15.79 19.77
N TRP A 493 -2.03 -16.29 20.43
CA TRP A 493 -3.38 -15.77 20.25
C TRP A 493 -3.49 -14.29 20.63
N ASP A 494 -3.01 -13.89 21.80
CA ASP A 494 -3.22 -12.55 22.36
C ASP A 494 -2.39 -11.46 21.66
N ASN A 495 -1.24 -11.81 21.06
CA ASN A 495 -0.34 -10.83 20.44
C ASN A 495 -0.56 -10.66 18.92
N PHE A 496 -1.22 -11.62 18.24
CA PHE A 496 -1.38 -11.60 16.79
C PHE A 496 -2.86 -11.48 16.38
N ALA A 497 -3.31 -10.25 16.17
CA ALA A 497 -4.68 -9.95 15.74
C ALA A 497 -5.10 -10.67 14.44
N ALA A 498 -4.13 -10.96 13.56
CA ALA A 498 -4.38 -11.73 12.35
C ALA A 498 -4.94 -13.14 12.63
N LEU A 499 -4.52 -13.79 13.72
CA LEU A 499 -5.04 -15.10 14.12
C LEU A 499 -6.52 -15.02 14.50
N HIS A 500 -6.90 -14.04 15.33
CA HIS A 500 -8.30 -13.79 15.68
C HIS A 500 -9.16 -13.52 14.46
N PHE A 501 -8.62 -12.78 13.48
CA PHE A 501 -9.35 -12.47 12.27
C PHE A 501 -9.52 -13.71 11.38
N LEU A 502 -8.45 -14.47 11.13
CA LEU A 502 -8.43 -15.54 10.14
C LEU A 502 -8.99 -16.87 10.67
N ILE A 503 -8.92 -17.10 11.97
CA ILE A 503 -9.37 -18.34 12.63
C ILE A 503 -10.66 -17.98 13.37
N PRO A 504 -11.84 -18.30 12.81
CA PRO A 504 -13.11 -17.88 13.39
C PRO A 504 -13.39 -18.53 14.75
N ASP A 505 -12.99 -19.79 14.94
CA ASP A 505 -13.15 -20.54 16.17
C ASP A 505 -11.78 -21.00 16.68
N ARG A 506 -11.39 -20.48 17.86
CA ARG A 506 -10.12 -20.83 18.50
C ARG A 506 -10.02 -22.33 18.79
N GLU A 507 -11.14 -22.91 19.20
CA GLU A 507 -11.32 -24.35 19.43
C GLU A 507 -12.08 -24.91 18.23
N GLY A 508 -11.34 -25.32 17.19
CA GLY A 508 -11.93 -26.04 16.07
C GLY A 508 -12.50 -27.39 16.53
N SER A 509 -13.51 -27.89 15.81
CA SER A 509 -14.15 -29.23 15.85
C SER A 509 -13.88 -30.11 17.08
N ASP A 510 -14.92 -30.70 17.68
CA ASP A 510 -14.87 -31.71 18.77
C ASP A 510 -14.20 -33.06 18.36
N SER A 511 -13.20 -33.03 17.49
CA SER A 511 -12.36 -34.17 17.14
C SER A 511 -11.41 -34.43 18.32
N GLU A 512 -11.87 -35.22 19.28
CA GLU A 512 -11.12 -35.57 20.50
C GLU A 512 -9.76 -36.23 20.19
N ASN A 513 -9.64 -36.89 19.04
CA ASN A 513 -8.49 -37.74 18.70
C ASN A 513 -7.55 -37.15 17.64
N ARG A 514 -7.88 -36.01 17.01
CA ARG A 514 -6.98 -35.32 16.07
C ARG A 514 -6.79 -33.88 16.51
N VAL A 515 -5.59 -33.54 16.96
CA VAL A 515 -5.30 -32.24 17.57
C VAL A 515 -4.13 -31.55 16.86
N GLN A 516 -4.30 -30.28 16.53
CA GLN A 516 -3.23 -29.36 16.14
C GLN A 516 -2.93 -28.43 17.33
N LEU A 517 -1.67 -28.39 17.74
CA LEU A 517 -1.22 -27.58 18.87
C LEU A 517 -0.09 -26.65 18.41
N ALA A 518 -0.38 -25.35 18.36
CA ALA A 518 0.60 -24.31 18.03
C ALA A 518 1.11 -23.66 19.32
N VAL A 519 2.43 -23.73 19.56
CA VAL A 519 3.07 -23.23 20.79
C VAL A 519 4.16 -22.21 20.50
N TRP A 520 4.38 -21.33 21.48
CA TRP A 520 5.56 -20.48 21.53
C TRP A 520 6.80 -21.33 21.88
N PRO A 521 7.83 -21.39 21.02
CA PRO A 521 8.81 -22.48 21.10
C PRO A 521 9.96 -22.25 22.08
N TYR A 522 9.96 -21.12 22.82
CA TYR A 522 11.12 -20.67 23.59
C TYR A 522 11.03 -20.93 25.09
N GLU A 523 9.94 -21.52 25.58
CA GLU A 523 9.73 -21.86 27.00
C GLU A 523 9.59 -23.39 27.13
N ALA A 524 10.71 -24.09 27.34
CA ALA A 524 10.76 -25.55 27.24
C ALA A 524 9.77 -26.28 28.18
N ASP A 525 9.60 -25.78 29.42
CA ASP A 525 8.67 -26.35 30.39
C ASP A 525 7.21 -26.19 29.96
N GLU A 526 6.87 -25.03 29.38
CA GLU A 526 5.52 -24.76 28.84
C GLU A 526 5.23 -25.61 27.61
N VAL A 527 6.21 -25.73 26.70
CA VAL A 527 6.12 -26.62 25.53
C VAL A 527 5.91 -28.06 25.97
N ARG A 528 6.69 -28.55 26.94
CA ARG A 528 6.56 -29.91 27.48
C ARG A 528 5.18 -30.14 28.08
N ALA A 529 4.69 -29.19 28.88
CA ALA A 529 3.36 -29.28 29.48
C ALA A 529 2.25 -29.30 28.41
N ALA A 530 2.37 -28.48 27.37
CA ALA A 530 1.42 -28.42 26.27
C ALA A 530 1.41 -29.73 25.44
N VAL A 531 2.60 -30.26 25.12
CA VAL A 531 2.76 -31.55 24.42
C VAL A 531 2.21 -32.71 25.25
N ALA A 532 2.42 -32.71 26.57
CA ALA A 532 1.87 -33.73 27.46
C ALA A 532 0.33 -33.77 27.46
N ALA A 533 -0.34 -32.67 27.08
CA ALA A 533 -1.78 -32.56 26.97
C ALA A 533 -2.37 -33.03 25.62
N LEU A 534 -1.54 -33.49 24.67
CA LEU A 534 -2.01 -34.12 23.44
C LEU A 534 -2.78 -35.43 23.73
N PRO A 535 -3.68 -35.89 22.86
CA PRO A 535 -4.35 -37.18 23.02
C PRO A 535 -3.34 -38.32 23.17
N ALA A 536 -3.62 -39.31 24.02
CA ALA A 536 -2.75 -40.47 24.19
C ALA A 536 -2.89 -41.45 23.01
N ASN A 537 -1.86 -42.26 22.76
CA ASN A 537 -1.79 -43.19 21.63
C ASN A 537 -1.82 -42.47 20.27
N SER A 538 -1.05 -41.39 20.16
CA SER A 538 -1.02 -40.54 18.97
C SER A 538 0.24 -40.76 18.14
N LEU A 539 0.09 -40.71 16.82
CA LEU A 539 1.17 -40.36 15.90
C LEU A 539 1.40 -38.85 15.98
N ILE A 540 2.59 -38.46 16.44
CA ILE A 540 2.98 -37.07 16.66
C ILE A 540 3.92 -36.64 15.53
N SER A 541 3.53 -35.60 14.80
CA SER A 541 4.39 -34.91 13.82
C SER A 541 4.60 -33.45 14.23
N ILE A 542 5.76 -32.88 13.90
CA ILE A 542 6.11 -31.50 14.23
C ILE A 542 6.48 -30.72 12.97
N ARG A 543 6.08 -29.46 12.93
CA ARG A 543 6.53 -28.47 11.95
C ARG A 543 7.06 -27.23 12.66
N ARG A 544 8.26 -26.80 12.29
CA ARG A 544 8.76 -25.47 12.68
C ARG A 544 8.02 -24.39 11.89
N GLY A 545 7.53 -23.38 12.57
CA GLY A 545 6.80 -22.27 11.97
C GLY A 545 7.71 -21.33 11.18
N GLU A 546 7.08 -20.53 10.33
CA GLU A 546 7.75 -19.49 9.55
C GLU A 546 8.49 -18.47 10.43
N LEU A 547 9.49 -17.82 9.83
CA LEU A 547 10.29 -16.81 10.52
C LEU A 547 9.51 -15.51 10.71
N ALA A 548 9.69 -14.91 11.88
CA ALA A 548 9.22 -13.59 12.24
C ALA A 548 10.36 -12.74 12.79
N ARG A 549 10.17 -11.42 12.78
CA ARG A 549 11.07 -10.46 13.43
C ARG A 549 10.27 -9.22 13.77
N GLY A 550 10.20 -8.85 15.05
CA GLY A 550 9.63 -7.58 15.47
C GLY A 550 10.65 -6.44 15.35
N ASP A 551 10.24 -5.26 15.81
CA ASP A 551 11.06 -4.05 15.71
C ASP A 551 12.23 -4.04 16.70
N LEU A 552 12.15 -4.83 17.79
CA LEU A 552 13.18 -4.91 18.83
C LEU A 552 14.22 -6.01 18.56
N GLU A 553 13.88 -6.99 17.72
CA GLU A 553 14.73 -8.13 17.41
C GLU A 553 15.70 -7.83 16.26
N THR A 554 16.98 -8.15 16.46
CA THR A 554 18.02 -7.99 15.44
C THR A 554 18.12 -9.18 14.48
N THR A 555 17.66 -10.35 14.92
CA THR A 555 17.71 -11.61 14.15
C THR A 555 16.31 -12.22 14.04
N PRO A 556 15.98 -12.84 12.89
CA PRO A 556 14.69 -13.51 12.73
C PRO A 556 14.64 -14.80 13.56
N TYR A 557 13.44 -15.14 14.02
CA TYR A 557 13.18 -16.28 14.88
C TYR A 557 11.92 -17.03 14.40
N SER A 558 11.76 -18.30 14.75
CA SER A 558 10.56 -19.07 14.35
C SER A 558 9.40 -18.68 15.26
N LEU A 559 8.28 -18.22 14.67
CA LEU A 559 7.19 -17.68 15.47
C LEU A 559 6.51 -18.73 16.36
N TYR A 560 6.38 -19.95 15.84
CA TYR A 560 5.64 -21.03 16.49
C TYR A 560 6.28 -22.39 16.19
N THR A 561 6.03 -23.37 17.04
CA THR A 561 6.16 -24.80 16.68
C THR A 561 4.77 -25.40 16.65
N LEU A 562 4.45 -26.13 15.57
CA LEU A 562 3.16 -26.78 15.40
C LEU A 562 3.31 -28.28 15.58
N PHE A 563 2.65 -28.81 16.60
CA PHE A 563 2.49 -30.23 16.85
C PHE A 563 1.17 -30.69 16.25
N THR A 564 1.19 -31.85 15.61
CA THR A 564 -0.02 -32.53 15.13
C THR A 564 -0.07 -33.91 15.75
N ALA A 565 -1.20 -34.25 16.34
CA ALA A 565 -1.46 -35.54 16.94
C ALA A 565 -2.67 -36.16 16.24
N GLU A 566 -2.52 -37.38 15.74
CA GLU A 566 -3.60 -38.18 15.17
C GLU A 566 -3.50 -39.61 15.69
N PRO A 567 -4.55 -40.45 15.59
CA PRO A 567 -4.51 -41.80 16.15
C PRO A 567 -3.34 -42.62 15.59
N ALA A 568 -2.48 -43.14 16.46
CA ALA A 568 -1.41 -44.04 16.05
C ALA A 568 -2.02 -45.34 15.51
N GLN A 569 -1.48 -45.83 14.39
CA GLN A 569 -1.83 -47.16 13.90
C GLN A 569 -1.12 -48.22 14.73
N SER A 570 -1.80 -49.33 15.00
CA SER A 570 -1.19 -50.49 15.66
C SER A 570 -0.33 -51.22 14.65
N GLU A 571 0.96 -50.89 14.64
CA GLU A 571 1.99 -51.56 13.84
C GLU A 571 2.87 -52.38 14.80
N SER A 572 3.20 -53.62 14.43
CA SER A 572 4.17 -54.42 15.18
C SER A 572 5.56 -53.79 15.07
N PRO A 573 6.36 -53.77 16.14
CA PRO A 573 7.69 -53.17 16.09
C PRO A 573 8.56 -53.88 15.06
N ALA A 574 9.20 -53.10 14.19
CA ALA A 574 10.08 -53.65 13.17
C ALA A 574 11.46 -53.97 13.76
N VAL A 575 12.01 -53.07 14.60
CA VAL A 575 13.35 -53.21 15.21
C VAL A 575 13.38 -52.54 16.59
N ALA A 576 14.02 -53.18 17.57
CA ALA A 576 14.28 -52.60 18.90
C ALA A 576 15.70 -52.04 18.99
N PHE A 577 15.85 -50.85 19.57
CA PHE A 577 17.13 -50.20 19.83
C PHE A 577 17.36 -50.15 21.35
N GLY A 578 18.12 -51.10 21.86
CA GLY A 578 18.25 -51.33 23.31
C GLY A 578 16.96 -51.86 23.93
N GLU A 579 16.71 -51.52 25.20
CA GLU A 579 15.51 -51.97 25.95
C GLU A 579 14.37 -50.93 25.96
N ALA A 580 14.62 -49.74 25.41
CA ALA A 580 13.82 -48.56 25.73
C ALA A 580 13.06 -47.96 24.52
N ILE A 581 13.68 -47.97 23.34
CA ILE A 581 13.13 -47.34 22.13
C ILE A 581 13.01 -48.39 21.02
N GLU A 582 11.92 -48.33 20.27
CA GLU A 582 11.67 -49.18 19.11
C GLU A 582 11.38 -48.33 17.87
N LEU A 583 11.81 -48.82 16.71
CA LEU A 583 11.40 -48.31 15.40
C LEU A 583 10.26 -49.20 14.88
N ARG A 584 9.07 -48.64 14.73
CA ARG A 584 7.88 -49.35 14.27
C ARG A 584 7.80 -49.52 12.77
N SER A 585 8.13 -48.46 12.05
CA SER A 585 8.16 -48.48 10.58
C SER A 585 9.08 -47.39 10.05
N TRP A 586 9.39 -47.47 8.77
CA TRP A 586 10.05 -46.41 8.03
C TRP A 586 9.52 -46.32 6.60
N GLU A 587 9.67 -45.14 6.01
CA GLU A 587 9.41 -44.90 4.59
C GLU A 587 10.62 -44.17 3.99
N VAL A 588 11.12 -44.64 2.84
CA VAL A 588 12.17 -43.95 2.09
C VAL A 588 11.62 -43.66 0.69
N ASN A 589 11.34 -42.38 0.43
CA ASN A 589 10.81 -41.89 -0.83
C ASN A 589 11.81 -40.96 -1.52
N GLU A 590 11.69 -40.81 -2.83
CA GLU A 590 12.47 -39.81 -3.58
C GLU A 590 11.61 -38.58 -3.88
N ILE A 591 12.10 -37.40 -3.48
CA ILE A 591 11.45 -36.11 -3.76
C ILE A 591 12.48 -35.12 -4.27
N ASN A 592 12.28 -34.62 -5.50
CA ASN A 592 13.12 -33.59 -6.13
C ASN A 592 14.63 -33.92 -6.14
N GLY A 593 14.99 -35.21 -6.26
CA GLY A 593 16.38 -35.68 -6.23
C GLY A 593 16.98 -35.88 -4.83
N ASN A 594 16.18 -35.70 -3.77
CA ASN A 594 16.56 -36.00 -2.39
C ASN A 594 15.85 -37.26 -1.90
N ALA A 595 16.44 -37.95 -0.92
CA ALA A 595 15.79 -38.99 -0.14
C ALA A 595 14.98 -38.35 1.00
N GLN A 596 13.67 -38.57 1.00
CA GLN A 596 12.78 -38.30 2.12
C GLN A 596 12.68 -39.57 2.96
N ILE A 597 13.20 -39.52 4.17
CA ILE A 597 13.26 -40.64 5.11
C ILE A 597 12.32 -40.31 6.27
N ARG A 598 11.31 -41.15 6.50
CA ARG A 598 10.41 -41.04 7.66
C ARG A 598 10.62 -42.23 8.58
N LEU A 599 10.79 -41.96 9.85
CA LEU A 599 11.07 -42.93 10.90
C LEU A 599 9.98 -42.84 11.96
N ARG A 600 9.34 -43.97 12.28
CA ARG A 600 8.26 -44.03 13.27
C ARG A 600 8.76 -44.62 14.58
N TRP A 601 9.16 -43.77 15.51
CA TRP A 601 9.73 -44.19 16.80
C TRP A 601 8.66 -44.35 17.88
N ALA A 602 8.78 -45.38 18.71
CA ALA A 602 7.90 -45.59 19.86
C ALA A 602 8.72 -46.08 21.07
N LEU A 603 8.08 -46.13 22.24
CA LEU A 603 8.65 -46.80 23.41
C LEU A 603 8.44 -48.31 23.33
N ALA A 604 9.49 -49.08 23.63
CA ALA A 604 9.43 -50.54 23.73
C ALA A 604 8.75 -51.02 25.04
N GLY A 605 8.54 -50.12 26.01
CA GLY A 605 7.93 -50.43 27.30
C GLY A 605 7.83 -49.22 28.23
N SER A 606 8.71 -49.16 29.22
CA SER A 606 8.71 -48.11 30.25
C SER A 606 9.12 -46.74 29.68
N PRO A 607 8.61 -45.62 30.25
CA PRO A 607 9.10 -44.28 29.93
C PRO A 607 10.60 -44.16 30.13
N VAL A 608 11.25 -43.41 29.23
CA VAL A 608 12.69 -43.19 29.30
C VAL A 608 12.97 -41.82 29.90
N THR A 609 14.04 -41.71 30.68
CA THR A 609 14.47 -40.44 31.30
C THR A 609 15.68 -39.83 30.63
N ALA A 610 16.35 -40.58 29.75
CA ALA A 610 17.49 -40.12 28.97
C ALA A 610 17.03 -39.63 27.59
N ASP A 611 17.68 -38.58 27.11
CA ASP A 611 17.51 -38.11 25.74
C ASP A 611 18.54 -38.79 24.84
N TYR A 612 18.08 -39.24 23.67
CA TYR A 612 18.92 -39.90 22.67
C TYR A 612 18.92 -39.09 21.38
N HIS A 613 20.02 -39.22 20.65
CA HIS A 613 20.15 -38.65 19.32
C HIS A 613 19.94 -39.76 18.28
N VAL A 614 19.21 -39.40 17.22
CA VAL A 614 19.09 -40.17 15.99
C VAL A 614 20.22 -39.77 15.07
N TYR A 615 20.90 -40.74 14.47
CA TYR A 615 21.75 -40.51 13.31
C TYR A 615 21.12 -41.15 12.08
N VAL A 616 21.12 -40.41 10.97
CA VAL A 616 20.62 -40.85 9.66
C VAL A 616 21.71 -40.56 8.64
N HIS A 617 22.34 -41.61 8.13
CA HIS A 617 23.47 -41.53 7.20
C HIS A 617 23.06 -42.04 5.83
N VAL A 618 23.35 -41.27 4.78
CA VAL A 618 23.14 -41.64 3.38
C VAL A 618 24.48 -42.00 2.77
N LEU A 619 24.64 -43.25 2.35
CA LEU A 619 25.88 -43.78 1.81
C LEU A 619 25.87 -43.78 0.27
N THR A 620 27.01 -43.47 -0.33
CA THR A 620 27.27 -43.63 -1.77
C THR A 620 28.64 -44.28 -1.93
N GLY A 621 28.72 -45.44 -2.58
CA GLY A 621 29.98 -46.20 -2.68
C GLY A 621 30.52 -46.68 -1.32
N GLY A 622 29.65 -46.80 -0.30
CA GLY A 622 30.02 -47.20 1.06
C GLY A 622 30.54 -46.07 1.96
N GLU A 623 30.65 -44.83 1.47
CA GLU A 623 31.03 -43.66 2.27
C GLU A 623 29.82 -42.76 2.58
N ILE A 624 29.84 -42.06 3.72
CA ILE A 624 28.79 -41.11 4.12
C ILE A 624 28.83 -39.90 3.18
N SER A 625 27.83 -39.82 2.31
CA SER A 625 27.64 -38.73 1.35
C SER A 625 26.78 -37.59 1.92
N ALA A 626 25.89 -37.90 2.87
CA ALA A 626 25.09 -36.94 3.63
C ALA A 626 24.69 -37.54 4.98
N GLN A 627 24.46 -36.70 5.99
CA GLN A 627 24.02 -37.16 7.32
C GLN A 627 23.16 -36.12 8.03
N ALA A 628 22.33 -36.60 8.96
CA ALA A 628 21.62 -35.79 9.95
C ALA A 628 21.68 -36.49 11.31
N ASP A 629 22.35 -35.84 12.26
CA ASP A 629 22.63 -36.40 13.59
C ASP A 629 22.16 -35.40 14.65
N GLY A 630 21.28 -35.83 15.56
CA GLY A 630 20.76 -34.98 16.62
C GLY A 630 19.50 -35.53 17.27
N GLU A 631 18.90 -34.74 18.15
CA GLU A 631 17.61 -35.07 18.76
C GLU A 631 16.49 -35.22 17.72
N PRO A 632 15.49 -36.08 17.99
CA PRO A 632 14.42 -36.35 17.04
C PRO A 632 13.64 -35.08 16.69
N LEU A 633 13.02 -35.07 15.51
CA LEU A 633 12.22 -33.94 15.00
C LEU A 633 13.03 -32.63 14.95
N GLY A 634 14.35 -32.73 14.72
CA GLY A 634 15.26 -31.60 14.58
C GLY A 634 15.49 -30.82 15.88
N GLY A 635 15.47 -31.51 17.03
CA GLY A 635 15.63 -30.91 18.36
C GLY A 635 14.40 -30.13 18.84
N LEU A 636 13.22 -30.46 18.32
CA LEU A 636 11.95 -29.90 18.77
C LEU A 636 11.17 -30.85 19.69
N TYR A 637 11.68 -32.06 19.88
CA TYR A 637 11.11 -33.08 20.76
C TYR A 637 12.22 -33.90 21.38
N HIS A 638 11.97 -34.41 22.59
CA HIS A 638 12.91 -35.25 23.30
C HIS A 638 12.29 -36.63 23.58
N PHE A 639 13.06 -37.71 23.45
CA PHE A 639 12.56 -39.06 23.74
C PHE A 639 12.04 -39.20 25.18
N SER A 640 12.58 -38.42 26.12
CA SER A 640 12.08 -38.37 27.50
C SER A 640 10.65 -37.80 27.65
N TRP A 641 10.10 -37.21 26.59
CA TRP A 641 8.72 -36.71 26.54
C TRP A 641 7.75 -37.73 25.93
N LEU A 642 8.27 -38.76 25.26
CA LEU A 642 7.48 -39.76 24.58
C LEU A 642 6.68 -40.59 25.58
N ARG A 643 5.37 -40.74 25.35
CA ARG A 643 4.48 -41.48 26.25
C ARG A 643 4.24 -42.90 25.72
N PRO A 644 3.98 -43.88 26.60
CA PRO A 644 3.59 -45.22 26.17
C PRO A 644 2.39 -45.16 25.22
N GLY A 645 2.52 -45.82 24.07
CA GLY A 645 1.50 -45.87 23.02
C GLY A 645 1.61 -44.78 21.95
N ASP A 646 2.30 -43.68 22.21
CA ASP A 646 2.57 -42.65 21.21
C ASP A 646 3.66 -43.11 20.23
N VAL A 647 3.61 -42.56 19.01
CA VAL A 647 4.56 -42.80 17.94
C VAL A 647 5.06 -41.45 17.42
N LEU A 648 6.37 -41.20 17.40
CA LEU A 648 6.96 -40.02 16.78
C LEU A 648 7.16 -40.25 15.28
N ASN A 649 6.70 -39.31 14.46
CA ASN A 649 6.89 -39.32 13.02
C ASN A 649 8.06 -38.40 12.65
N ASP A 650 9.28 -38.93 12.67
CA ASP A 650 10.52 -38.18 12.48
C ASP A 650 10.93 -38.16 11.00
N GLU A 651 11.07 -36.97 10.40
CA GLU A 651 11.25 -36.79 8.95
C GLU A 651 12.57 -36.09 8.62
N TYR A 652 13.32 -36.70 7.70
CA TYR A 652 14.61 -36.22 7.21
C TYR A 652 14.57 -36.07 5.69
N ILE A 653 15.14 -34.98 5.19
CA ILE A 653 15.34 -34.75 3.75
C ILE A 653 16.83 -34.58 3.51
N LEU A 654 17.46 -35.59 2.90
CA LEU A 654 18.89 -35.64 2.65
C LEU A 654 19.16 -35.85 1.16
N PRO A 655 20.30 -35.37 0.62
CA PRO A 655 20.75 -35.75 -0.72
C PRO A 655 20.64 -37.26 -0.94
N LYS A 656 20.13 -37.66 -2.11
CA LYS A 656 19.94 -39.07 -2.43
C LYS A 656 21.29 -39.79 -2.54
N GLY A 657 21.36 -41.00 -2.00
CA GLY A 657 22.47 -41.94 -2.16
C GLY A 657 21.99 -43.34 -2.51
N GLU A 658 22.87 -44.32 -2.36
CA GLU A 658 22.63 -45.73 -2.65
C GLU A 658 21.97 -46.47 -1.48
N GLN A 659 22.27 -46.06 -0.25
CA GLN A 659 21.83 -46.73 0.96
C GLN A 659 21.58 -45.73 2.09
N VAL A 660 20.63 -46.04 2.98
CA VAL A 660 20.36 -45.25 4.19
C VAL A 660 20.60 -46.11 5.42
N VAL A 661 21.36 -45.58 6.38
CA VAL A 661 21.67 -46.24 7.66
C VAL A 661 21.17 -45.36 8.79
N VAL A 662 20.49 -45.97 9.76
CA VAL A 662 19.88 -45.28 10.90
C VAL A 662 20.26 -45.94 12.20
N GLY A 663 20.46 -45.15 13.26
CA GLY A 663 20.49 -45.67 14.61
C GLY A 663 20.37 -44.59 15.68
N LEU A 664 20.59 -45.01 16.93
CA LEU A 664 20.49 -44.16 18.11
C LEU A 664 21.80 -44.14 18.89
N TYR A 665 22.10 -43.03 19.54
CA TYR A 665 23.19 -42.91 20.49
C TYR A 665 22.83 -41.99 21.66
N ALA A 666 23.41 -42.26 22.82
CA ALA A 666 23.28 -41.45 24.01
C ALA A 666 24.16 -40.18 23.91
N PRO A 667 23.93 -39.14 24.74
CA PRO A 667 24.69 -37.88 24.67
C PRO A 667 26.19 -38.05 24.93
N ASP A 668 26.60 -39.15 25.57
CA ASP A 668 28.00 -39.52 25.80
C ASP A 668 28.66 -40.21 24.59
N GLY A 669 27.93 -40.40 23.49
CA GLY A 669 28.39 -41.05 22.26
C GLY A 669 28.17 -42.56 22.22
N THR A 670 27.58 -43.16 23.26
CA THR A 670 27.35 -44.61 23.30
C THR A 670 26.20 -45.00 22.37
N ALA A 671 26.45 -45.87 21.39
CA ALA A 671 25.42 -46.38 20.50
C ALA A 671 24.39 -47.25 21.26
N LEU A 672 23.11 -47.09 20.93
CA LEU A 672 22.00 -47.85 21.50
C LEU A 672 21.50 -48.88 20.49
N GLY A 673 22.02 -50.11 20.57
CA GLY A 673 21.70 -51.18 19.61
C GLY A 673 22.54 -51.12 18.33
N GLU A 674 22.25 -52.02 17.39
CA GLU A 674 22.92 -52.08 16.08
C GLU A 674 22.29 -51.09 15.09
N ALA A 675 23.10 -50.55 14.18
CA ALA A 675 22.62 -49.71 13.10
C ALA A 675 21.71 -50.50 12.16
N LEU A 676 20.64 -49.87 11.69
CA LEU A 676 19.69 -50.45 10.76
C LEU A 676 19.89 -49.91 9.35
N GLU A 677 20.09 -50.80 8.39
CA GLU A 677 20.10 -50.47 6.97
C GLU A 677 18.66 -50.43 6.43
N LEU A 678 18.20 -49.27 5.98
CA LEU A 678 16.90 -49.10 5.36
C LEU A 678 17.01 -49.46 3.87
N LYS A 679 16.21 -50.41 3.42
CA LYS A 679 16.12 -50.85 2.02
C LYS A 679 15.00 -50.14 1.27
#